data_AF-A0A496A4B8-F1
#
_entry.id   AF-A0A496A4B8-F1
#
_cell.length_a   1.000
_cell.length_b   1.000
_cell.length_c   1.000
_cell.angle_alpha   90.00
_cell.angle_beta   90.00
_cell.angle_gamma   90.00
#
_symmetry.space_group_name_H-M   'P 1'
#
loop_
_entity.id
_entity.type
_entity.pdbx_description
1 polymer ?
#
loop_
_entity_poly.entity_id
_entity_poly.type
_entity_poly.pdbx_seq_one_letter_code
_entity_poly.pdbx_strand_id
1 'polypeptide(L)'
;MFSRNEINSKQTGSRIFHRIRIGMLTSLVLIGFCASLAGAYSVKPADKYKEIKAIYKDLRQQPKSEDLEKLVEKSRGFVAAHPEYKRVDEVYYLLGDALVKLKHVEEGIKAFEKVVKDLPEARYVERCLLELGLAYDKLGRHDEADVAYQRLVDHPKYGERSQAKLAKQLLEQDKAERKGELPKPPGASSMPMVQPSEWIGKPALDFQVTDLKGEALSIEKYRGQVVLLDFWATWCGPCIREIPNVKKTYEKYKDQKFQIIGISLDRSKEPLETYIEKEELAWIHYWDNTSKITNLYKVQGIPSTFLIDGEGVIRKTNLRGYRLETAVAELVEENLAKPTDTPAKTLEDGSRSQSIPATKILKPETTPEKEEVQKPLRTDPSEWIGKLAPDFQVTDLKGETLSLEKYRGQVVLLDFWATWCGPCITEMPKIKKTYEKYRDQQFQIIGISLDRSKEPLETYIEEEKLAWIHYWDQSREIRTLYGVWGIPSAFLIDGDGIIRKASLGGFDVETAVAELVKEHLEKPADAPDTPVTTSPDASEGAQNTVPNVKEIIDAAVAAHGGLENLQAVKNIVTESHSFEHFPDGDVQDEGRTKTYFYADKFRSDWQADSHMGGLVFDGNSFFQLVGREVKLLPPEAAASYITFFKDSLFREPIWLLPVLSKGDIPVQYVGAEKVNDIPTSVLLVTQPSGKALKVFISDVTHYIVQFSYDIEIGGGVGNVVAFFDDYRDVNGVKIAHHRATKGGEYRQILITDIALNAEVDESLFHPGE
;
A
#
# COMPACT_ATOMS: atom_id res chain seq x y z
N MET A 1 24.69 27.05 53.74
CA MET A 1 25.29 27.15 55.09
C MET A 1 26.32 28.28 55.10
N PHE A 2 26.73 28.79 56.28
CA PHE A 2 27.70 29.89 56.47
C PHE A 2 27.27 31.22 55.78
N SER A 3 26.50 32.14 56.39
CA SER A 3 26.52 32.73 57.75
C SER A 3 27.62 33.78 57.98
N ARG A 4 27.17 35.03 58.25
CA ARG A 4 27.88 36.16 58.88
C ARG A 4 29.04 36.81 58.07
N ASN A 5 29.42 38.07 58.31
CA ASN A 5 29.12 38.91 59.49
C ASN A 5 28.78 40.40 59.17
N GLU A 6 28.42 41.13 60.22
CA GLU A 6 27.93 42.52 60.24
C GLU A 6 29.03 43.59 60.12
N ILE A 7 28.65 44.87 59.91
CA ILE A 7 28.91 45.95 60.89
C ILE A 7 28.09 47.24 60.60
N ASN A 8 27.84 47.99 61.69
CA ASN A 8 27.12 49.27 61.80
C ASN A 8 27.76 50.43 60.98
N SER A 9 27.17 51.62 60.78
CA SER A 9 26.26 52.38 61.67
C SER A 9 25.49 53.55 61.00
N LYS A 10 24.47 54.06 61.73
CA LYS A 10 24.05 55.49 61.94
C LYS A 10 24.41 56.56 60.88
N GLN A 11 23.57 57.55 60.55
CA GLN A 11 22.50 58.17 61.35
C GLN A 11 21.44 58.91 60.50
N THR A 12 20.35 59.32 61.17
CA THR A 12 19.22 60.18 60.73
C THR A 12 19.55 61.38 59.81
N GLY A 13 18.65 61.68 58.86
CA GLY A 13 18.65 63.00 58.18
C GLY A 13 17.59 63.17 57.08
N SER A 14 16.37 63.60 57.42
CA SER A 14 15.37 63.97 56.41
C SER A 14 15.53 65.43 55.97
N ARG A 15 15.78 65.66 54.67
CA ARG A 15 15.01 66.65 53.87
C ARG A 15 15.28 66.61 52.36
N ILE A 16 14.16 66.40 51.67
CA ILE A 16 13.76 66.57 50.28
C ILE A 16 14.38 67.81 49.56
N PHE A 17 14.41 67.78 48.22
CA PHE A 17 14.59 68.90 47.27
C PHE A 17 16.01 69.41 46.91
N HIS A 18 16.89 68.53 46.41
CA HIS A 18 17.53 68.70 45.08
C HIS A 18 18.43 67.49 44.70
N ARG A 19 17.96 66.63 43.78
CA ARG A 19 18.76 65.78 42.85
C ARG A 19 17.85 64.86 42.02
N ILE A 20 17.20 65.45 41.02
CA ILE A 20 16.81 64.75 39.79
C ILE A 20 17.71 65.33 38.69
N ARG A 21 18.17 64.48 37.76
CA ARG A 21 19.37 64.67 36.90
C ARG A 21 20.69 64.40 37.64
N ILE A 22 21.72 64.00 36.88
CA ILE A 22 23.00 63.42 37.34
C ILE A 22 22.81 62.09 38.13
N GLY A 23 21.99 61.19 37.58
CA GLY A 23 21.81 59.81 38.07
C GLY A 23 21.55 58.80 36.95
N MET A 24 21.89 59.13 35.70
CA MET A 24 21.43 58.41 34.50
C MET A 24 22.48 58.39 33.37
N LEU A 25 23.77 58.49 33.69
CA LEU A 25 24.86 58.61 32.70
C LEU A 25 26.14 57.83 33.04
N THR A 26 26.33 57.38 34.28
CA THR A 26 27.43 56.46 34.64
C THR A 26 27.02 54.98 34.51
N SER A 27 25.77 54.63 34.80
CA SER A 27 25.24 53.26 34.64
C SER A 27 25.26 52.76 33.19
N LEU A 28 25.18 53.67 32.20
CA LEU A 28 25.16 53.30 30.79
C LEU A 28 26.52 52.85 30.23
N VAL A 29 27.64 53.33 30.79
CA VAL A 29 28.98 52.96 30.30
C VAL A 29 29.41 51.57 30.79
N LEU A 30 29.07 51.22 32.04
CA LEU A 30 29.38 49.89 32.59
C LEU A 30 28.43 48.79 32.10
N ILE A 31 27.18 49.13 31.75
CA ILE A 31 26.32 48.21 30.98
C ILE A 31 26.86 48.05 29.55
N GLY A 32 27.32 49.15 28.92
CA GLY A 32 27.90 49.14 27.57
C GLY A 32 29.14 48.26 27.39
N PHE A 33 29.90 47.96 28.45
CA PHE A 33 31.08 47.08 28.38
C PHE A 33 30.83 45.62 28.81
N CYS A 34 29.67 45.32 29.41
CA CYS A 34 29.22 43.93 29.61
C CYS A 34 28.27 43.45 28.49
N ALA A 35 27.60 44.38 27.80
CA ALA A 35 26.70 44.10 26.69
C ALA A 35 27.39 43.63 25.39
N SER A 36 28.72 43.48 25.39
CA SER A 36 29.51 42.89 24.29
C SER A 36 29.88 41.42 24.49
N LEU A 37 29.66 40.84 25.69
CA LEU A 37 30.12 39.49 26.03
C LEU A 37 29.08 38.57 26.71
N ALA A 38 27.88 39.05 27.02
CA ALA A 38 26.82 38.26 27.66
C ALA A 38 25.45 38.30 26.92
N GLY A 39 25.45 38.65 25.62
CA GLY A 39 24.24 38.84 24.80
C GLY A 39 24.01 37.80 23.68
N ALA A 40 24.93 36.86 23.48
CA ALA A 40 24.73 35.79 22.49
C ALA A 40 23.80 34.71 23.07
N TYR A 41 22.62 34.54 22.48
CA TYR A 41 21.81 33.34 22.69
C TYR A 41 22.67 32.12 22.30
N SER A 42 23.04 31.29 23.28
CA SER A 42 23.80 30.06 23.05
C SER A 42 22.90 28.97 22.47
N VAL A 43 22.53 29.14 21.19
CA VAL A 43 21.80 28.14 20.39
C VAL A 43 22.55 26.82 20.52
N LYS A 44 21.90 25.85 21.18
CA LYS A 44 22.56 24.62 21.64
C LYS A 44 23.10 23.86 20.42
N PRO A 45 24.23 23.14 20.53
CA PRO A 45 24.75 22.33 19.42
C PRO A 45 23.69 21.35 18.86
N ALA A 46 22.81 20.84 19.73
CA ALA A 46 21.69 19.99 19.31
C ALA A 46 20.72 20.67 18.33
N ASP A 47 20.50 21.98 18.42
CA ASP A 47 19.53 22.71 17.61
C ASP A 47 20.13 23.15 16.27
N LYS A 48 21.40 23.61 16.25
CA LYS A 48 22.16 23.79 14.99
C LYS A 48 22.31 22.47 14.22
N TYR A 49 22.50 21.36 14.92
CA TYR A 49 22.52 20.02 14.31
C TYR A 49 21.16 19.64 13.70
N LYS A 50 20.03 19.97 14.33
CA LYS A 50 18.69 19.78 13.72
C LYS A 50 18.54 20.60 12.43
N GLU A 51 19.01 21.85 12.41
CA GLU A 51 18.97 22.73 11.24
C GLU A 51 19.71 22.10 10.04
N ILE A 52 20.95 21.61 10.27
CA ILE A 52 21.74 20.87 9.26
C ILE A 52 21.01 19.60 8.80
N LYS A 53 20.38 18.86 9.73
CA LYS A 53 19.59 17.66 9.40
C LYS A 53 18.30 17.96 8.64
N ALA A 54 17.71 19.14 8.79
CA ALA A 54 16.56 19.59 8.01
C ALA A 54 16.98 19.86 6.56
N ILE A 55 17.97 20.73 6.35
CA ILE A 55 18.47 21.07 5.00
C ILE A 55 18.87 19.80 4.21
N TYR A 56 19.55 18.84 4.86
CA TYR A 56 19.87 17.55 4.22
C TYR A 56 18.66 16.62 3.97
N LYS A 57 17.58 16.73 4.75
CA LYS A 57 16.32 16.01 4.48
C LYS A 57 15.67 16.58 3.21
N ASP A 58 15.66 17.91 3.08
CA ASP A 58 14.95 18.62 2.02
C ASP A 58 15.67 18.46 0.67
N LEU A 59 17.01 18.45 0.68
CA LEU A 59 17.88 18.10 -0.46
C LEU A 59 17.63 16.71 -1.09
N ARG A 60 16.84 15.84 -0.46
CA ARG A 60 16.44 14.54 -1.03
C ARG A 60 15.27 14.63 -2.01
N GLN A 61 14.57 15.75 -2.05
CA GLN A 61 13.39 15.94 -2.91
C GLN A 61 13.81 16.57 -4.25
N GLN A 62 14.57 17.67 -4.22
CA GLN A 62 15.31 18.21 -5.37
C GLN A 62 16.62 18.87 -4.91
N PRO A 63 17.81 18.42 -5.35
CA PRO A 63 19.08 19.03 -4.93
C PRO A 63 19.39 20.31 -5.74
N LYS A 64 18.91 21.46 -5.26
CA LYS A 64 19.33 22.80 -5.73
C LYS A 64 20.77 23.09 -5.27
N SER A 65 21.58 23.80 -6.06
CA SER A 65 22.96 24.15 -5.69
C SER A 65 23.01 25.05 -4.45
N GLU A 66 22.10 26.02 -4.36
CA GLU A 66 22.01 26.95 -3.24
C GLU A 66 21.77 26.25 -1.89
N ASP A 67 20.95 25.19 -1.86
CA ASP A 67 20.73 24.40 -0.64
C ASP A 67 21.92 23.49 -0.29
N LEU A 68 22.69 23.03 -1.28
CA LEU A 68 23.97 22.36 -1.04
C LEU A 68 25.00 23.35 -0.48
N GLU A 69 25.08 24.57 -1.01
CA GLU A 69 26.00 25.62 -0.53
C GLU A 69 25.67 26.04 0.91
N LYS A 70 24.37 26.21 1.21
CA LYS A 70 23.82 26.45 2.55
C LYS A 70 24.06 25.29 3.53
N LEU A 71 24.01 24.03 3.05
CA LEU A 71 24.41 22.86 3.84
C LEU A 71 25.92 22.88 4.13
N VAL A 72 26.75 23.24 3.14
CA VAL A 72 28.21 23.39 3.29
C VAL A 72 28.54 24.49 4.29
N GLU A 73 27.95 25.69 4.17
CA GLU A 73 28.16 26.82 5.07
C GLU A 73 27.88 26.44 6.52
N LYS A 74 26.66 25.93 6.79
CA LYS A 74 26.23 25.60 8.15
C LYS A 74 26.98 24.40 8.73
N SER A 75 27.28 23.38 7.93
CA SER A 75 28.08 22.24 8.38
C SER A 75 29.52 22.65 8.69
N ARG A 76 30.14 23.49 7.85
CA ARG A 76 31.49 24.06 8.04
C ARG A 76 31.55 24.91 9.31
N GLY A 77 30.56 25.79 9.52
CA GLY A 77 30.45 26.59 10.75
C GLY A 77 30.18 25.73 12.00
N PHE A 78 29.46 24.62 11.87
CA PHE A 78 29.18 23.71 12.98
C PHE A 78 30.42 22.93 13.42
N VAL A 79 31.13 22.26 12.50
CA VAL A 79 32.30 21.44 12.85
C VAL A 79 33.48 22.27 13.35
N ALA A 80 33.56 23.55 12.97
CA ALA A 80 34.53 24.49 13.52
C ALA A 80 34.19 24.96 14.95
N ALA A 81 32.89 25.07 15.28
CA ALA A 81 32.42 25.58 16.57
C ALA A 81 32.20 24.49 17.63
N HIS A 82 31.85 23.26 17.21
CA HIS A 82 31.45 22.14 18.08
C HIS A 82 32.12 20.81 17.67
N PRO A 83 33.47 20.75 17.53
CA PRO A 83 34.19 19.56 17.09
C PRO A 83 34.03 18.35 18.03
N GLU A 84 33.63 18.55 19.28
CA GLU A 84 33.38 17.52 20.30
C GLU A 84 31.96 16.95 20.29
N TYR A 85 31.07 17.41 19.40
CA TYR A 85 29.67 17.01 19.42
C TYR A 85 29.46 15.54 19.01
N LYS A 86 28.58 14.82 19.74
CA LYS A 86 28.29 13.37 19.58
C LYS A 86 27.69 12.90 18.23
N ARG A 87 27.62 13.79 17.24
CA ARG A 87 27.20 13.56 15.84
C ARG A 87 28.05 14.37 14.85
N VAL A 88 29.24 14.82 15.24
CA VAL A 88 30.13 15.59 14.36
C VAL A 88 30.59 14.74 13.15
N ASP A 89 30.67 13.42 13.31
CA ASP A 89 30.91 12.44 12.23
C ASP A 89 29.84 12.51 11.13
N GLU A 90 28.57 12.60 11.54
CA GLU A 90 27.42 12.80 10.66
C GLU A 90 27.50 14.16 9.96
N VAL A 91 27.88 15.23 10.65
CA VAL A 91 27.99 16.57 10.03
C VAL A 91 29.17 16.66 9.04
N TYR A 92 30.32 16.05 9.32
CA TYR A 92 31.43 15.98 8.37
C TYR A 92 31.08 15.14 7.12
N TYR A 93 30.34 14.04 7.28
CA TYR A 93 29.81 13.28 6.13
C TYR A 93 28.90 14.15 5.24
N LEU A 94 27.96 14.88 5.85
CA LEU A 94 27.05 15.77 5.12
C LEU A 94 27.76 16.93 4.42
N LEU A 95 28.80 17.48 5.05
CA LEU A 95 29.69 18.48 4.45
C LEU A 95 30.43 17.91 3.23
N GLY A 96 30.98 16.69 3.33
CA GLY A 96 31.69 16.03 2.25
C GLY A 96 30.80 15.72 1.03
N ASP A 97 29.64 15.10 1.28
CA ASP A 97 28.63 14.77 0.27
C ASP A 97 28.20 16.01 -0.53
N ALA A 98 27.89 17.11 0.17
CA ALA A 98 27.48 18.36 -0.46
C ALA A 98 28.60 18.98 -1.32
N LEU A 99 29.84 18.96 -0.84
CA LEU A 99 31.00 19.47 -1.60
C LEU A 99 31.27 18.65 -2.87
N VAL A 100 31.19 17.31 -2.81
CA VAL A 100 31.39 16.46 -4.00
C VAL A 100 30.29 16.70 -5.06
N LYS A 101 29.04 16.90 -4.62
CA LYS A 101 27.89 17.24 -5.49
C LYS A 101 28.03 18.61 -6.16
N LEU A 102 28.51 19.61 -5.42
CA LEU A 102 28.89 20.94 -5.95
C LEU A 102 30.15 20.92 -6.83
N LYS A 103 30.78 19.76 -7.04
CA LYS A 103 32.06 19.57 -7.77
C LYS A 103 33.30 20.11 -7.04
N HIS A 104 33.18 20.53 -5.78
CA HIS A 104 34.30 20.84 -4.87
C HIS A 104 34.91 19.54 -4.29
N VAL A 105 35.27 18.59 -5.16
CA VAL A 105 35.62 17.21 -4.78
C VAL A 105 36.80 17.16 -3.80
N GLU A 106 37.83 17.99 -4.02
CA GLU A 106 39.04 18.10 -3.17
C GLU A 106 38.80 18.80 -1.81
N GLU A 107 37.65 19.45 -1.61
CA GLU A 107 37.21 19.89 -0.28
C GLU A 107 36.36 18.80 0.39
N GLY A 108 35.57 18.05 -0.39
CA GLY A 108 34.78 16.91 0.11
C GLY A 108 35.65 15.77 0.64
N ILE A 109 36.71 15.42 -0.10
CA ILE A 109 37.76 14.46 0.31
C ILE A 109 38.27 14.80 1.72
N LYS A 110 38.68 16.05 1.96
CA LYS A 110 39.20 16.51 3.26
C LYS A 110 38.17 16.39 4.39
N ALA A 111 36.88 16.55 4.09
CA ALA A 111 35.82 16.35 5.07
C ALA A 111 35.62 14.87 5.43
N PHE A 112 35.72 13.95 4.45
CA PHE A 112 35.68 12.50 4.71
C PHE A 112 36.93 12.01 5.44
N GLU A 113 38.12 12.40 4.98
CA GLU A 113 39.41 12.09 5.62
C GLU A 113 39.42 12.48 7.10
N LYS A 114 38.83 13.63 7.45
CA LYS A 114 38.73 14.12 8.83
C LYS A 114 37.99 13.14 9.73
N VAL A 115 36.91 12.50 9.27
CA VAL A 115 36.20 11.45 10.02
C VAL A 115 37.03 10.17 10.08
N VAL A 116 37.58 9.74 8.93
CA VAL A 116 38.33 8.49 8.77
C VAL A 116 39.64 8.46 9.56
N LYS A 117 40.22 9.64 9.84
CA LYS A 117 41.47 9.80 10.59
C LYS A 117 41.24 10.06 12.08
N ASP A 118 40.39 11.02 12.43
CA ASP A 118 40.28 11.52 13.80
C ASP A 118 39.15 10.82 14.59
N LEU A 119 38.22 10.13 13.91
CA LEU A 119 37.04 9.49 14.49
C LEU A 119 36.81 8.05 13.96
N PRO A 120 37.83 7.18 13.88
CA PRO A 120 37.77 5.91 13.13
C PRO A 120 36.70 4.91 13.60
N GLU A 121 36.21 5.00 14.84
CA GLU A 121 35.13 4.15 15.36
C GLU A 121 33.72 4.75 15.22
N ALA A 122 33.59 5.97 14.67
CA ALA A 122 32.32 6.67 14.58
C ALA A 122 31.35 6.08 13.55
N ARG A 123 30.06 6.40 13.68
CA ARG A 123 28.97 5.75 12.92
C ARG A 123 29.10 5.96 11.41
N TYR A 124 29.57 7.13 11.00
CA TYR A 124 29.63 7.51 9.59
C TYR A 124 30.92 7.11 8.85
N VAL A 125 31.92 6.54 9.52
CA VAL A 125 33.18 6.08 8.90
C VAL A 125 32.94 5.10 7.75
N GLU A 126 31.98 4.18 7.92
CA GLU A 126 31.52 3.23 6.89
C GLU A 126 31.15 3.93 5.56
N ARG A 127 30.51 5.11 5.64
CA ARG A 127 30.11 5.88 4.47
C ARG A 127 31.24 6.79 3.98
N CYS A 128 31.92 7.48 4.90
CA CYS A 128 33.03 8.36 4.55
C CYS A 128 34.13 7.62 3.76
N LEU A 129 34.43 6.34 4.06
CA LEU A 129 35.39 5.56 3.29
C LEU A 129 34.93 5.27 1.85
N LEU A 130 33.64 4.97 1.64
CA LEU A 130 33.11 4.70 0.29
C LEU A 130 33.05 5.98 -0.55
N GLU A 131 32.50 7.07 0.01
CA GLU A 131 32.42 8.36 -0.71
C GLU A 131 33.82 8.94 -0.97
N LEU A 132 34.80 8.70 -0.09
CA LEU A 132 36.21 9.06 -0.29
C LEU A 132 36.80 8.32 -1.49
N GLY A 133 36.55 7.02 -1.62
CA GLY A 133 36.99 6.23 -2.78
C GLY A 133 36.33 6.70 -4.08
N LEU A 134 35.01 6.91 -4.06
CA LEU A 134 34.27 7.45 -5.21
C LEU A 134 34.77 8.84 -5.61
N ALA A 135 35.09 9.71 -4.64
CA ALA A 135 35.65 11.03 -4.88
C ALA A 135 37.06 10.98 -5.50
N TYR A 136 37.90 10.01 -5.14
CA TYR A 136 39.19 9.78 -5.79
C TYR A 136 39.05 9.23 -7.22
N ASP A 137 38.18 8.24 -7.45
CA ASP A 137 37.89 7.74 -8.81
C ASP A 137 37.35 8.87 -9.71
N LYS A 138 36.50 9.75 -9.16
CA LYS A 138 35.95 10.95 -9.85
C LYS A 138 37.01 11.99 -10.25
N LEU A 139 38.25 11.82 -9.79
CA LEU A 139 39.43 12.63 -10.12
C LEU A 139 40.48 11.85 -10.90
N GLY A 140 40.22 10.59 -11.26
CA GLY A 140 41.21 9.69 -11.88
C GLY A 140 42.29 9.17 -10.91
N ARG A 141 42.12 9.39 -9.59
CA ARG A 141 43.08 9.03 -8.53
C ARG A 141 42.86 7.59 -8.05
N HIS A 142 42.78 6.67 -8.99
CA HIS A 142 42.29 5.30 -8.78
C HIS A 142 43.07 4.49 -7.73
N ASP A 143 44.37 4.74 -7.56
CA ASP A 143 45.18 4.08 -6.53
C ASP A 143 44.84 4.56 -5.10
N GLU A 144 44.44 5.83 -4.95
CA GLU A 144 43.95 6.36 -3.68
C GLU A 144 42.50 5.92 -3.42
N ALA A 145 41.71 5.74 -4.49
CA ALA A 145 40.39 5.12 -4.41
C ALA A 145 40.46 3.68 -3.90
N ASP A 146 41.35 2.86 -4.46
CA ASP A 146 41.60 1.49 -4.01
C ASP A 146 41.95 1.45 -2.51
N VAL A 147 42.83 2.34 -2.03
CA VAL A 147 43.21 2.41 -0.62
C VAL A 147 42.01 2.77 0.27
N ALA A 148 41.12 3.66 -0.18
CA ALA A 148 39.89 4.00 0.56
C ALA A 148 38.89 2.83 0.59
N TYR A 149 38.69 2.15 -0.55
CA TYR A 149 37.82 0.97 -0.66
C TYR A 149 38.35 -0.21 0.17
N GLN A 150 39.64 -0.53 0.06
CA GLN A 150 40.27 -1.63 0.78
C GLN A 150 40.21 -1.40 2.29
N ARG A 151 40.43 -0.17 2.76
CA ARG A 151 40.24 0.20 4.18
C ARG A 151 38.80 0.09 4.69
N LEU A 152 37.80 0.04 3.80
CA LEU A 152 36.41 -0.25 4.16
C LEU A 152 36.13 -1.76 4.20
N VAL A 153 36.66 -2.51 3.23
CA VAL A 153 36.60 -3.98 3.17
C VAL A 153 37.28 -4.61 4.39
N ASP A 154 38.47 -4.12 4.77
CA ASP A 154 39.24 -4.62 5.91
C ASP A 154 38.75 -4.09 7.28
N HIS A 155 37.70 -3.26 7.30
CA HIS A 155 37.28 -2.61 8.54
C HIS A 155 36.60 -3.60 9.49
N PRO A 156 37.12 -3.85 10.72
CA PRO A 156 36.70 -4.98 11.57
C PRO A 156 35.23 -4.95 12.02
N LYS A 157 34.58 -3.78 11.88
CA LYS A 157 33.20 -3.49 12.25
C LYS A 157 32.25 -3.30 11.06
N TYR A 158 32.80 -3.10 9.85
CA TYR A 158 32.06 -2.63 8.67
C TYR A 158 32.31 -3.43 7.38
N GLY A 159 33.37 -4.25 7.29
CA GLY A 159 33.76 -5.01 6.08
C GLY A 159 32.68 -5.94 5.51
N GLU A 160 31.79 -6.46 6.34
CA GLU A 160 30.68 -7.33 5.92
C GLU A 160 29.39 -6.58 5.52
N ARG A 161 29.39 -5.25 5.55
CA ARG A 161 28.19 -4.43 5.30
C ARG A 161 28.02 -4.07 3.82
N SER A 162 26.85 -3.53 3.47
CA SER A 162 26.50 -3.17 2.09
C SER A 162 27.48 -2.19 1.44
N GLN A 163 27.99 -1.21 2.19
CA GLN A 163 28.96 -0.23 1.65
C GLN A 163 30.33 -0.86 1.36
N ALA A 164 30.79 -1.78 2.21
CA ALA A 164 32.01 -2.55 1.97
C ALA A 164 31.85 -3.54 0.81
N LYS A 165 30.66 -4.13 0.64
CA LYS A 165 30.33 -4.98 -0.51
C LYS A 165 30.29 -4.19 -1.83
N LEU A 166 29.89 -2.92 -1.81
CA LEU A 166 30.03 -2.00 -2.96
C LEU A 166 31.50 -1.62 -3.20
N ALA A 167 32.27 -1.33 -2.16
CA ALA A 167 33.71 -1.06 -2.27
C ALA A 167 34.49 -2.24 -2.87
N LYS A 168 34.14 -3.48 -2.49
CA LYS A 168 34.70 -4.70 -3.11
C LYS A 168 34.37 -4.79 -4.61
N GLN A 169 33.13 -4.50 -5.00
CA GLN A 169 32.74 -4.48 -6.43
C GLN A 169 33.46 -3.37 -7.22
N LEU A 170 33.83 -2.25 -6.58
CA LEU A 170 34.63 -1.19 -7.21
C LEU A 170 36.12 -1.55 -7.30
N LEU A 171 36.66 -2.33 -6.36
CA LEU A 171 38.00 -2.93 -6.44
C LEU A 171 38.10 -4.01 -7.53
N GLU A 172 36.99 -4.69 -7.84
CA GLU A 172 36.89 -5.73 -8.88
C GLU A 172 36.67 -5.16 -10.30
N GLN A 173 36.42 -3.86 -10.45
CA GLN A 173 36.26 -3.17 -11.74
C GLN A 173 37.60 -2.69 -12.33
N ASP A 174 37.69 -2.63 -13.67
CA ASP A 174 38.81 -1.97 -14.34
C ASP A 174 38.82 -0.47 -13.99
N LYS A 175 39.97 0.01 -13.50
CA LYS A 175 40.23 1.41 -13.15
C LYS A 175 39.85 2.37 -14.29
N ALA A 176 40.08 1.99 -15.54
CA ALA A 176 39.76 2.80 -16.71
C ALA A 176 38.24 3.03 -16.91
N GLU A 177 37.38 2.20 -16.30
CA GLU A 177 35.93 2.33 -16.37
C GLU A 177 35.32 3.09 -15.17
N ARG A 178 36.03 3.20 -14.04
CA ARG A 178 35.51 3.79 -12.80
C ARG A 178 35.44 5.31 -12.87
N LYS A 179 34.23 5.86 -12.82
CA LYS A 179 33.96 7.31 -12.95
C LYS A 179 33.63 8.03 -11.63
N GLY A 180 33.78 7.33 -10.50
CA GLY A 180 33.33 7.82 -9.19
C GLY A 180 31.81 7.87 -9.06
N GLU A 181 31.12 6.94 -9.72
CA GLU A 181 29.67 6.69 -9.59
C GLU A 181 29.47 5.28 -9.04
N LEU A 182 28.40 5.07 -8.25
CA LEU A 182 28.06 3.74 -7.76
C LEU A 182 27.61 2.82 -8.91
N PRO A 183 27.99 1.52 -8.90
CA PRO A 183 27.51 0.57 -9.89
C PRO A 183 25.98 0.48 -9.83
N LYS A 184 25.32 0.64 -10.97
CA LYS A 184 23.87 0.45 -11.09
C LYS A 184 23.51 -1.00 -10.74
N PRO A 185 22.41 -1.25 -10.01
CA PRO A 185 21.98 -2.62 -9.72
C PRO A 185 21.67 -3.37 -11.04
N PRO A 186 22.03 -4.67 -11.14
CA PRO A 186 21.64 -5.50 -12.28
C PRO A 186 20.13 -5.42 -12.51
N GLY A 187 19.73 -5.13 -13.76
CA GLY A 187 18.34 -4.86 -14.15
C GLY A 187 18.08 -3.42 -14.64
N ALA A 188 18.93 -2.45 -14.28
CA ALA A 188 18.77 -1.04 -14.68
C ALA A 188 19.27 -0.74 -16.12
N SER A 189 18.70 -1.41 -17.13
CA SER A 189 18.93 -1.14 -18.57
C SER A 189 17.63 -1.10 -19.37
N SER A 190 17.57 -0.24 -20.38
CA SER A 190 16.34 0.10 -21.10
C SER A 190 15.99 -0.88 -22.22
N MET A 191 14.99 -1.74 -21.98
CA MET A 191 14.25 -2.46 -23.02
C MET A 191 12.74 -2.44 -22.72
N PRO A 192 11.85 -2.70 -23.71
CA PRO A 192 10.41 -2.60 -23.53
C PRO A 192 9.87 -3.50 -22.42
N MET A 193 8.95 -2.96 -21.62
CA MET A 193 8.29 -3.68 -20.53
C MET A 193 7.47 -4.86 -21.07
N VAL A 194 7.42 -5.94 -20.28
CA VAL A 194 6.49 -7.07 -20.45
C VAL A 194 5.85 -7.29 -19.08
N GLN A 195 4.54 -7.11 -18.97
CA GLN A 195 3.81 -7.32 -17.73
C GLN A 195 3.78 -8.81 -17.36
N PRO A 196 3.77 -9.18 -16.06
CA PRO A 196 3.67 -10.59 -15.65
C PRO A 196 2.47 -11.34 -16.25
N SER A 197 1.34 -10.63 -16.40
CA SER A 197 0.12 -11.15 -17.05
C SER A 197 0.32 -11.54 -18.52
N GLU A 198 1.28 -10.96 -19.24
CA GLU A 198 1.56 -11.30 -20.64
C GLU A 198 2.18 -12.69 -20.79
N TRP A 199 2.65 -13.34 -19.71
CA TRP A 199 3.16 -14.71 -19.77
C TRP A 199 2.07 -15.77 -19.68
N ILE A 200 0.88 -15.44 -19.16
CA ILE A 200 -0.22 -16.38 -18.99
C ILE A 200 -0.74 -16.83 -20.37
N GLY A 201 -0.93 -18.14 -20.53
CA GLY A 201 -1.35 -18.75 -21.79
C GLY A 201 -0.22 -18.93 -22.82
N LYS A 202 1.02 -18.54 -22.52
CA LYS A 202 2.19 -18.80 -23.38
C LYS A 202 2.89 -20.10 -23.00
N PRO A 203 3.54 -20.81 -23.94
CA PRO A 203 4.42 -21.92 -23.60
C PRO A 203 5.61 -21.44 -22.77
N ALA A 204 6.02 -22.27 -21.81
CA ALA A 204 7.26 -22.10 -21.06
C ALA A 204 8.47 -22.17 -22.00
N LEU A 205 9.41 -21.24 -21.85
CA LEU A 205 10.63 -21.19 -22.65
C LEU A 205 11.65 -22.19 -22.12
N ASP A 206 11.92 -23.26 -22.87
CA ASP A 206 12.90 -24.24 -22.43
C ASP A 206 14.32 -23.67 -22.35
N PHE A 207 15.10 -24.25 -21.45
CA PHE A 207 16.51 -23.98 -21.30
C PHE A 207 17.26 -25.29 -21.05
N GLN A 208 18.50 -25.37 -21.52
CA GLN A 208 19.41 -26.45 -21.18
C GLN A 208 20.52 -25.90 -20.29
N VAL A 209 20.60 -26.41 -19.06
CA VAL A 209 21.62 -26.09 -18.05
C VAL A 209 21.98 -27.35 -17.24
N THR A 210 22.97 -27.23 -16.36
CA THR A 210 23.33 -28.25 -15.37
C THR A 210 22.91 -27.75 -13.99
N ASP A 211 22.19 -28.57 -13.22
CA ASP A 211 21.72 -28.22 -11.87
C ASP A 211 22.85 -28.25 -10.82
N LEU A 212 22.55 -27.90 -9.55
CA LEU A 212 23.60 -27.89 -8.50
C LEU A 212 24.23 -29.27 -8.24
N LYS A 213 23.51 -30.37 -8.54
CA LYS A 213 23.93 -31.78 -8.34
C LYS A 213 24.74 -32.33 -9.53
N GLY A 214 24.79 -31.62 -10.65
CA GLY A 214 25.46 -32.05 -11.87
C GLY A 214 24.54 -32.71 -12.90
N GLU A 215 23.22 -32.74 -12.67
CA GLU A 215 22.25 -33.30 -13.63
C GLU A 215 21.92 -32.33 -14.76
N ALA A 216 21.59 -32.88 -15.94
CA ALA A 216 21.00 -32.11 -17.02
C ALA A 216 19.57 -31.67 -16.65
N LEU A 217 19.33 -30.36 -16.77
CA LEU A 217 18.08 -29.70 -16.42
C LEU A 217 17.51 -28.93 -17.62
N SER A 218 16.24 -29.22 -17.89
CA SER A 218 15.37 -28.63 -18.90
C SER A 218 13.92 -28.76 -18.41
N ILE A 219 13.02 -27.87 -18.82
CA ILE A 219 11.59 -27.92 -18.48
C ILE A 219 10.88 -29.01 -19.30
N GLU A 220 11.36 -29.35 -20.49
CA GLU A 220 10.78 -30.44 -21.31
C GLU A 220 10.92 -31.82 -20.64
N LYS A 221 11.95 -32.02 -19.79
CA LYS A 221 12.12 -33.21 -18.90
C LYS A 221 10.90 -33.45 -17.99
N TYR A 222 10.05 -32.42 -17.79
CA TYR A 222 8.90 -32.45 -16.87
C TYR A 222 7.54 -32.31 -17.59
N ARG A 223 7.46 -32.53 -18.91
CA ARG A 223 6.15 -32.67 -19.59
C ARG A 223 5.35 -33.82 -18.96
N GLY A 224 4.04 -33.61 -18.83
CA GLY A 224 3.14 -34.46 -18.04
C GLY A 224 3.18 -34.20 -16.53
N GLN A 225 3.97 -33.24 -16.05
CA GLN A 225 4.01 -32.78 -14.66
C GLN A 225 3.71 -31.29 -14.56
N VAL A 226 3.09 -30.88 -13.46
CA VAL A 226 2.95 -29.46 -13.11
C VAL A 226 4.31 -28.96 -12.61
N VAL A 227 4.79 -27.83 -13.12
CA VAL A 227 6.10 -27.27 -12.77
C VAL A 227 5.96 -25.87 -12.19
N LEU A 228 6.42 -25.68 -10.95
CA LEU A 228 6.65 -24.35 -10.39
C LEU A 228 8.10 -23.93 -10.66
N LEU A 229 8.29 -22.96 -11.55
CA LEU A 229 9.57 -22.30 -11.78
C LEU A 229 9.64 -21.07 -10.85
N ASP A 230 10.44 -21.15 -9.78
CA ASP A 230 10.56 -20.11 -8.75
C ASP A 230 11.93 -19.42 -8.84
N PHE A 231 11.92 -18.12 -9.07
CA PHE A 231 13.10 -17.27 -9.12
C PHE A 231 13.29 -16.59 -7.77
N TRP A 232 14.38 -16.94 -7.09
CA TRP A 232 14.60 -16.64 -5.67
C TRP A 232 16.09 -16.39 -5.37
N ALA A 233 16.42 -16.09 -4.11
CA ALA A 233 17.80 -16.05 -3.61
C ALA A 233 17.81 -16.09 -2.07
N THR A 234 18.91 -16.53 -1.46
CA THR A 234 19.08 -16.53 0.01
C THR A 234 19.09 -15.13 0.62
N TRP A 235 19.52 -14.13 -0.17
CA TRP A 235 19.54 -12.72 0.25
C TRP A 235 18.17 -12.01 0.13
N CYS A 236 17.17 -12.67 -0.44
CA CYS A 236 15.85 -12.09 -0.70
C CYS A 236 14.87 -12.38 0.44
N GLY A 237 14.68 -11.41 1.35
CA GLY A 237 13.81 -11.53 2.52
C GLY A 237 12.39 -12.07 2.21
N PRO A 238 11.66 -11.54 1.21
CA PRO A 238 10.34 -12.06 0.84
C PRO A 238 10.38 -13.48 0.25
N CYS A 239 11.46 -13.86 -0.45
CA CYS A 239 11.69 -15.23 -0.90
C CYS A 239 11.80 -16.18 0.32
N ILE A 240 12.64 -15.81 1.29
CA ILE A 240 12.88 -16.59 2.50
C ILE A 240 11.60 -16.76 3.35
N ARG A 241 10.76 -15.72 3.45
CA ARG A 241 9.45 -15.82 4.15
C ARG A 241 8.47 -16.77 3.46
N GLU A 242 8.64 -17.04 2.17
CA GLU A 242 7.76 -17.90 1.37
C GLU A 242 8.20 -19.37 1.36
N ILE A 243 9.48 -19.67 1.64
CA ILE A 243 10.03 -21.04 1.70
C ILE A 243 9.16 -22.02 2.52
N PRO A 244 8.57 -21.67 3.69
CA PRO A 244 7.67 -22.58 4.42
C PRO A 244 6.43 -23.00 3.63
N ASN A 245 5.82 -22.07 2.87
CA ASN A 245 4.66 -22.36 2.02
C ASN A 245 5.04 -23.24 0.83
N VAL A 246 6.23 -23.01 0.26
CA VAL A 246 6.79 -23.79 -0.85
C VAL A 246 7.15 -25.21 -0.38
N LYS A 247 7.78 -25.37 0.80
CA LYS A 247 8.03 -26.67 1.44
C LYS A 247 6.71 -27.43 1.66
N LYS A 248 5.74 -26.83 2.34
CA LYS A 248 4.40 -27.42 2.58
C LYS A 248 3.75 -27.89 1.27
N THR A 249 3.79 -27.05 0.23
CA THR A 249 3.21 -27.38 -1.08
C THR A 249 3.95 -28.52 -1.77
N TYR A 250 5.29 -28.51 -1.75
CA TYR A 250 6.09 -29.60 -2.32
C TYR A 250 5.89 -30.92 -1.58
N GLU A 251 5.92 -30.92 -0.25
CA GLU A 251 5.70 -32.10 0.59
C GLU A 251 4.33 -32.75 0.34
N LYS A 252 3.31 -31.93 0.06
CA LYS A 252 1.93 -32.34 -0.24
C LYS A 252 1.74 -32.88 -1.68
N TYR A 253 2.46 -32.33 -2.67
CA TYR A 253 2.17 -32.58 -4.09
C TYR A 253 3.28 -33.25 -4.91
N LYS A 254 4.54 -33.33 -4.43
CA LYS A 254 5.68 -33.92 -5.18
C LYS A 254 5.38 -35.31 -5.79
N ASP A 255 4.67 -36.16 -5.05
CA ASP A 255 4.33 -37.53 -5.46
C ASP A 255 3.11 -37.59 -6.41
N GLN A 256 2.55 -36.44 -6.77
CA GLN A 256 1.33 -36.25 -7.57
C GLN A 256 1.62 -35.60 -8.94
N LYS A 257 2.75 -35.93 -9.57
CA LYS A 257 3.26 -35.30 -10.81
C LYS A 257 3.48 -33.78 -10.67
N PHE A 258 4.12 -33.33 -9.60
CA PHE A 258 4.48 -31.92 -9.38
C PHE A 258 5.98 -31.77 -9.09
N GLN A 259 6.63 -30.82 -9.77
CA GLN A 259 8.03 -30.49 -9.57
C GLN A 259 8.22 -28.99 -9.31
N ILE A 260 9.16 -28.65 -8.43
CA ILE A 260 9.66 -27.28 -8.29
C ILE A 260 11.08 -27.19 -8.87
N ILE A 261 11.34 -26.12 -9.62
CA ILE A 261 12.66 -25.76 -10.15
C ILE A 261 13.01 -24.35 -9.62
N GLY A 262 13.90 -24.30 -8.64
CA GLY A 262 14.35 -23.07 -7.99
C GLY A 262 15.55 -22.45 -8.72
N ILE A 263 15.30 -21.38 -9.47
CA ILE A 263 16.33 -20.56 -10.13
C ILE A 263 16.86 -19.55 -9.11
N SER A 264 18.08 -19.78 -8.61
CA SER A 264 18.74 -18.89 -7.65
C SER A 264 19.51 -17.77 -8.35
N LEU A 265 19.29 -16.54 -7.87
CA LEU A 265 20.04 -15.33 -8.19
C LEU A 265 21.04 -14.96 -7.06
N ASP A 266 21.54 -15.95 -6.33
CA ASP A 266 22.61 -15.74 -5.34
C ASP A 266 23.94 -15.34 -5.99
N ARG A 267 24.79 -14.65 -5.22
CA ARG A 267 26.03 -14.04 -5.75
C ARG A 267 27.20 -15.03 -5.83
N SER A 268 27.14 -16.12 -5.08
CA SER A 268 28.06 -17.26 -5.16
C SER A 268 27.30 -18.55 -4.81
N LYS A 269 27.92 -19.71 -5.04
CA LYS A 269 27.26 -21.02 -4.88
C LYS A 269 27.12 -21.43 -3.41
N GLU A 270 28.06 -21.07 -2.55
CA GLU A 270 28.15 -21.58 -1.18
C GLU A 270 26.97 -21.14 -0.27
N PRO A 271 26.49 -19.88 -0.28
CA PRO A 271 25.33 -19.47 0.51
C PRO A 271 24.06 -20.23 0.10
N LEU A 272 23.88 -20.42 -1.21
CA LEU A 272 22.77 -21.17 -1.80
C LEU A 272 22.80 -22.64 -1.35
N GLU A 273 23.94 -23.31 -1.50
CA GLU A 273 24.10 -24.72 -1.09
C GLU A 273 23.92 -24.89 0.43
N THR A 274 24.52 -23.99 1.23
CA THR A 274 24.37 -23.97 2.69
C THR A 274 22.90 -23.80 3.10
N TYR A 275 22.14 -22.96 2.41
CA TYR A 275 20.72 -22.71 2.70
C TYR A 275 19.83 -23.87 2.25
N ILE A 276 20.10 -24.48 1.09
CA ILE A 276 19.41 -25.68 0.60
C ILE A 276 19.59 -26.85 1.58
N GLU A 277 20.82 -27.06 2.07
CA GLU A 277 21.12 -28.09 3.08
C GLU A 277 20.44 -27.78 4.42
N LYS A 278 20.58 -26.55 4.93
CA LYS A 278 20.03 -26.12 6.23
C LYS A 278 18.50 -26.20 6.30
N GLU A 279 17.79 -25.80 5.24
CA GLU A 279 16.33 -25.79 5.21
C GLU A 279 15.73 -27.06 4.56
N GLU A 280 16.56 -28.04 4.20
CA GLU A 280 16.17 -29.31 3.56
C GLU A 280 15.32 -29.10 2.29
N LEU A 281 15.78 -28.22 1.38
CA LEU A 281 15.05 -27.90 0.15
C LEU A 281 15.16 -29.05 -0.86
N ALA A 282 14.23 -30.00 -0.75
CA ALA A 282 14.26 -31.28 -1.46
C ALA A 282 13.92 -31.23 -2.97
N TRP A 283 13.78 -30.05 -3.55
CA TRP A 283 13.50 -29.87 -4.99
C TRP A 283 14.78 -29.59 -5.79
N ILE A 284 14.61 -29.21 -7.07
CA ILE A 284 15.73 -29.01 -8.00
C ILE A 284 16.12 -27.54 -7.95
N HIS A 285 17.43 -27.29 -7.91
CA HIS A 285 17.98 -25.94 -7.85
C HIS A 285 19.03 -25.73 -8.95
N TYR A 286 19.06 -24.52 -9.49
CA TYR A 286 20.07 -24.05 -10.43
C TYR A 286 20.55 -22.65 -10.02
N TRP A 287 21.85 -22.39 -10.15
CA TRP A 287 22.46 -21.10 -9.83
C TRP A 287 22.67 -20.30 -11.12
N ASP A 288 21.86 -19.27 -11.35
CA ASP A 288 21.84 -18.49 -12.58
C ASP A 288 22.88 -17.35 -12.57
N ASN A 289 24.14 -17.73 -12.34
CA ASN A 289 25.30 -16.84 -12.18
C ASN A 289 25.58 -15.91 -13.38
N THR A 290 24.97 -16.19 -14.54
CA THR A 290 25.08 -15.44 -15.79
C THR A 290 23.76 -14.77 -16.17
N SER A 291 22.74 -14.87 -15.30
CA SER A 291 21.38 -14.39 -15.55
C SER A 291 20.77 -14.94 -16.85
N LYS A 292 21.20 -16.14 -17.28
CA LYS A 292 20.79 -16.79 -18.53
C LYS A 292 19.28 -17.05 -18.55
N ILE A 293 18.77 -17.66 -17.48
CA ILE A 293 17.34 -18.02 -17.38
C ILE A 293 16.51 -16.82 -16.91
N THR A 294 17.07 -16.00 -16.02
CA THR A 294 16.51 -14.73 -15.55
C THR A 294 16.20 -13.80 -16.73
N ASN A 295 17.14 -13.64 -17.67
CA ASN A 295 16.92 -12.83 -18.87
C ASN A 295 15.97 -13.51 -19.88
N LEU A 296 16.02 -14.84 -20.03
CA LEU A 296 15.10 -15.59 -20.89
C LEU A 296 13.63 -15.38 -20.48
N TYR A 297 13.34 -15.47 -19.19
CA TYR A 297 12.03 -15.22 -18.58
C TYR A 297 11.76 -13.73 -18.26
N LYS A 298 12.67 -12.83 -18.63
CA LYS A 298 12.60 -11.37 -18.40
C LYS A 298 12.30 -10.98 -16.94
N VAL A 299 12.82 -11.75 -15.98
CA VAL A 299 12.60 -11.55 -14.55
C VAL A 299 13.38 -10.33 -14.07
N GLN A 300 12.67 -9.26 -13.72
CA GLN A 300 13.25 -7.99 -13.24
C GLN A 300 13.33 -7.87 -11.71
N GLY A 301 12.78 -8.84 -10.97
CA GLY A 301 12.80 -8.86 -9.51
C GLY A 301 12.39 -10.22 -8.96
N ILE A 302 12.76 -10.49 -7.70
CA ILE A 302 12.46 -11.72 -6.99
C ILE A 302 11.76 -11.40 -5.65
N PRO A 303 10.83 -12.24 -5.15
CA PRO A 303 10.50 -13.59 -5.63
C PRO A 303 9.51 -13.59 -6.82
N SER A 304 9.91 -14.13 -7.98
CA SER A 304 9.01 -14.31 -9.14
C SER A 304 8.70 -15.79 -9.39
N THR A 305 7.47 -16.11 -9.81
CA THR A 305 7.05 -17.50 -10.08
C THR A 305 6.34 -17.62 -11.41
N PHE A 306 6.53 -18.77 -12.07
CA PHE A 306 5.71 -19.23 -13.19
C PHE A 306 5.23 -20.64 -12.85
N LEU A 307 3.92 -20.81 -12.75
CA LEU A 307 3.29 -22.11 -12.57
C LEU A 307 2.83 -22.62 -13.94
N ILE A 308 3.38 -23.76 -14.33
CA ILE A 308 3.32 -24.35 -15.66
C ILE A 308 2.56 -25.68 -15.57
N ASP A 309 1.64 -25.97 -16.49
CA ASP A 309 0.93 -27.26 -16.53
C ASP A 309 1.72 -28.35 -17.28
N GLY A 310 1.19 -29.59 -17.25
CA GLY A 310 1.82 -30.75 -17.90
C GLY A 310 1.98 -30.64 -19.42
N GLU A 311 1.25 -29.74 -20.08
CA GLU A 311 1.42 -29.47 -21.52
C GLU A 311 2.58 -28.49 -21.77
N GLY A 312 3.04 -27.79 -20.73
CA GLY A 312 4.11 -26.81 -20.78
C GLY A 312 3.61 -25.37 -20.90
N VAL A 313 2.32 -25.09 -20.63
CA VAL A 313 1.75 -23.74 -20.72
C VAL A 313 1.85 -23.05 -19.36
N ILE A 314 2.28 -21.78 -19.34
CA ILE A 314 2.29 -20.94 -18.14
C ILE A 314 0.83 -20.55 -17.81
N ARG A 315 0.33 -20.99 -16.67
CA ARG A 315 -1.09 -20.81 -16.27
C ARG A 315 -1.29 -19.71 -15.23
N LYS A 316 -0.35 -19.54 -14.29
CA LYS A 316 -0.36 -18.45 -13.30
C LYS A 316 1.07 -17.95 -13.03
N THR A 317 1.20 -16.70 -12.58
CA THR A 317 2.50 -16.06 -12.29
C THR A 317 2.49 -15.33 -10.94
N ASN A 318 3.65 -15.21 -10.29
CA ASN A 318 3.86 -14.48 -9.03
C ASN A 318 2.91 -14.91 -7.89
N LEU A 319 2.67 -16.22 -7.81
CA LEU A 319 1.94 -16.87 -6.73
C LEU A 319 2.78 -16.89 -5.45
N ARG A 320 2.14 -16.64 -4.30
CA ARG A 320 2.71 -16.73 -2.95
C ARG A 320 1.65 -17.19 -1.93
N GLY A 321 2.07 -17.74 -0.80
CA GLY A 321 1.21 -18.12 0.32
C GLY A 321 0.14 -19.15 -0.06
N TYR A 322 -1.05 -19.02 0.52
CA TYR A 322 -2.17 -19.91 0.21
C TYR A 322 -2.50 -19.97 -1.29
N ARG A 323 -2.33 -18.86 -2.04
CA ARG A 323 -2.58 -18.82 -3.49
C ARG A 323 -1.61 -19.68 -4.29
N LEU A 324 -0.41 -19.93 -3.77
CA LEU A 324 0.55 -20.87 -4.36
C LEU A 324 0.10 -22.32 -4.12
N GLU A 325 -0.32 -22.66 -2.89
CA GLU A 325 -0.83 -24.00 -2.56
C GLU A 325 -2.12 -24.32 -3.33
N THR A 326 -3.10 -23.41 -3.35
CA THR A 326 -4.37 -23.58 -4.07
C THR A 326 -4.13 -23.73 -5.59
N ALA A 327 -3.31 -22.88 -6.19
CA ALA A 327 -3.04 -22.97 -7.62
C ALA A 327 -2.27 -24.25 -8.02
N VAL A 328 -1.36 -24.74 -7.16
CA VAL A 328 -0.72 -26.04 -7.39
C VAL A 328 -1.73 -27.16 -7.23
N ALA A 329 -2.64 -27.09 -6.24
CA ALA A 329 -3.72 -28.07 -6.06
C ALA A 329 -4.61 -28.18 -7.31
N GLU A 330 -5.14 -27.06 -7.79
CA GLU A 330 -5.97 -26.97 -9.01
C GLU A 330 -5.29 -27.62 -10.22
N LEU A 331 -4.03 -27.23 -10.50
CA LEU A 331 -3.32 -27.74 -11.67
C LEU A 331 -2.89 -29.20 -11.52
N VAL A 332 -2.57 -29.66 -10.30
CA VAL A 332 -2.25 -31.07 -10.06
C VAL A 332 -3.49 -31.94 -10.26
N GLU A 333 -4.65 -31.51 -9.76
CA GLU A 333 -5.92 -32.19 -9.99
C GLU A 333 -6.28 -32.23 -11.50
N GLU A 334 -6.15 -31.11 -12.21
CA GLU A 334 -6.31 -31.05 -13.67
C GLU A 334 -5.34 -32.00 -14.41
N ASN A 335 -4.07 -32.05 -14.01
CA ASN A 335 -3.02 -32.87 -14.64
C ASN A 335 -3.10 -34.36 -14.27
N LEU A 336 -3.80 -34.71 -13.19
CA LEU A 336 -4.14 -36.09 -12.84
C LEU A 336 -5.45 -36.55 -13.50
N ALA A 337 -6.40 -35.64 -13.74
CA ALA A 337 -7.66 -35.94 -14.44
C ALA A 337 -7.48 -36.18 -15.96
N LYS A 338 -6.45 -35.61 -16.59
CA LYS A 338 -6.14 -35.83 -18.02
C LYS A 338 -5.67 -37.27 -18.30
N PRO A 339 -6.34 -38.04 -19.19
CA PRO A 339 -5.93 -39.38 -19.56
C PRO A 339 -4.52 -39.44 -20.17
N THR A 340 -3.67 -40.35 -19.69
CA THR A 340 -2.22 -40.34 -19.93
C THR A 340 -1.75 -40.75 -21.34
N ASP A 341 -2.66 -41.06 -22.27
CA ASP A 341 -2.34 -41.57 -23.61
C ASP A 341 -2.42 -40.48 -24.70
N THR A 342 -1.38 -39.63 -24.77
CA THR A 342 -1.06 -38.85 -25.99
C THR A 342 0.45 -38.65 -26.08
N PRO A 343 1.14 -39.29 -27.05
CA PRO A 343 2.56 -39.05 -27.30
C PRO A 343 2.82 -37.59 -27.70
N ALA A 344 3.96 -37.05 -27.30
CA ALA A 344 4.34 -35.66 -27.57
C ALA A 344 4.30 -35.36 -29.08
N LYS A 345 3.43 -34.43 -29.48
CA LYS A 345 3.46 -33.84 -30.83
C LYS A 345 4.58 -32.81 -30.89
N THR A 346 5.64 -33.11 -31.63
CA THR A 346 6.61 -32.13 -32.08
C THR A 346 5.88 -31.04 -32.87
N LEU A 347 6.02 -29.78 -32.46
CA LEU A 347 5.45 -28.63 -33.18
C LEU A 347 6.43 -28.14 -34.23
N GLU A 348 6.29 -28.64 -35.46
CA GLU A 348 6.84 -27.98 -36.65
C GLU A 348 5.75 -27.21 -37.41
N ASP A 349 6.14 -26.01 -37.84
CA ASP A 349 5.57 -25.02 -38.76
C ASP A 349 4.15 -25.17 -39.38
N GLY A 350 3.52 -24.01 -39.65
CA GLY A 350 2.82 -23.84 -40.92
C GLY A 350 1.29 -23.81 -40.94
N SER A 351 0.69 -22.68 -40.53
CA SER A 351 -0.36 -21.99 -41.31
C SER A 351 -1.49 -22.82 -41.99
N ARG A 352 -2.69 -22.86 -41.38
CA ARG A 352 -3.94 -22.32 -41.99
C ARG A 352 -5.19 -22.40 -41.09
N SER A 353 -6.18 -21.58 -41.45
CA SER A 353 -7.54 -21.52 -40.88
C SER A 353 -8.54 -22.34 -41.71
N GLN A 354 -9.59 -22.92 -41.09
CA GLN A 354 -11.00 -22.65 -41.46
C GLN A 354 -12.08 -23.52 -40.73
N SER A 355 -13.10 -22.83 -40.17
CA SER A 355 -14.53 -23.19 -40.09
C SER A 355 -15.07 -24.45 -39.36
N ILE A 356 -16.29 -24.29 -38.81
CA ILE A 356 -17.15 -25.33 -38.20
C ILE A 356 -18.40 -25.53 -39.09
N PRO A 357 -19.00 -26.74 -39.14
CA PRO A 357 -20.45 -26.85 -38.86
C PRO A 357 -20.84 -28.11 -38.04
N ALA A 358 -22.07 -28.16 -37.50
CA ALA A 358 -22.52 -29.17 -36.54
C ALA A 358 -23.83 -29.89 -36.93
N THR A 359 -24.12 -31.08 -36.36
CA THR A 359 -25.47 -31.45 -35.82
C THR A 359 -25.60 -32.83 -35.13
N LYS A 360 -26.49 -32.87 -34.11
CA LYS A 360 -27.46 -33.94 -33.71
C LYS A 360 -27.08 -35.16 -32.80
N ILE A 361 -27.76 -35.17 -31.62
CA ILE A 361 -28.61 -36.26 -31.03
C ILE A 361 -27.89 -37.49 -30.41
N LEU A 362 -28.10 -37.94 -29.15
CA LEU A 362 -29.19 -37.77 -28.14
C LEU A 362 -28.72 -37.96 -26.66
N LYS A 363 -29.64 -37.85 -25.67
CA LYS A 363 -29.51 -37.95 -24.18
C LYS A 363 -30.03 -39.33 -23.63
N PRO A 364 -30.00 -39.70 -22.31
CA PRO A 364 -29.83 -38.88 -21.08
C PRO A 364 -28.89 -39.44 -19.96
N GLU A 365 -28.85 -38.72 -18.82
CA GLU A 365 -28.42 -39.12 -17.44
C GLU A 365 -26.95 -39.59 -17.22
N THR A 366 -26.14 -39.04 -16.30
CA THR A 366 -26.45 -38.33 -15.03
C THR A 366 -25.62 -37.06 -14.73
N THR A 367 -26.32 -36.06 -14.18
CA THR A 367 -26.00 -35.00 -13.19
C THR A 367 -24.63 -35.00 -12.47
N PRO A 368 -24.03 -33.83 -12.11
CA PRO A 368 -23.93 -32.54 -12.84
C PRO A 368 -22.53 -31.84 -12.75
N GLU A 369 -22.40 -30.69 -13.45
CA GLU A 369 -21.75 -29.40 -13.09
C GLU A 369 -20.48 -29.30 -12.18
N LYS A 370 -19.62 -28.26 -12.30
CA LYS A 370 -19.79 -26.90 -12.88
C LYS A 370 -18.45 -26.33 -13.38
N GLU A 371 -18.50 -25.32 -14.27
CA GLU A 371 -17.35 -24.51 -14.71
C GLU A 371 -17.60 -23.03 -14.33
N GLU A 372 -16.58 -22.26 -13.92
CA GLU A 372 -16.72 -20.90 -13.36
C GLU A 372 -16.46 -19.76 -14.37
N VAL A 373 -17.32 -18.71 -14.33
CA VAL A 373 -17.24 -17.47 -15.12
C VAL A 373 -18.07 -16.39 -14.40
N GLN A 374 -17.70 -15.13 -14.08
CA GLN A 374 -16.50 -14.27 -14.13
C GLN A 374 -16.92 -12.91 -13.47
N LYS A 375 -16.09 -12.26 -12.64
CA LYS A 375 -16.38 -11.05 -11.81
C LYS A 375 -16.95 -9.80 -12.51
N PRO A 376 -17.71 -8.96 -11.78
CA PRO A 376 -17.78 -7.50 -11.94
C PRO A 376 -17.23 -6.74 -10.70
N LEU A 377 -16.97 -5.44 -10.75
CA LEU A 377 -16.17 -4.72 -11.75
C LEU A 377 -15.52 -3.50 -11.04
N ARG A 378 -14.41 -2.99 -11.57
CA ARG A 378 -13.91 -1.66 -11.18
C ARG A 378 -14.68 -0.63 -12.00
N THR A 379 -15.22 0.41 -11.38
CA THR A 379 -15.77 1.53 -12.15
C THR A 379 -14.63 2.34 -12.76
N ASP A 380 -14.66 2.50 -14.08
CA ASP A 380 -13.71 3.33 -14.82
C ASP A 380 -14.12 4.81 -14.66
N PRO A 381 -13.22 5.77 -14.41
CA PRO A 381 -13.64 7.17 -14.26
C PRO A 381 -14.30 7.76 -15.52
N SER A 382 -14.13 7.16 -16.70
CA SER A 382 -14.89 7.50 -17.91
C SER A 382 -16.40 7.22 -17.78
N GLU A 383 -16.83 6.35 -16.85
CA GLU A 383 -18.26 6.14 -16.54
C GLU A 383 -18.94 7.38 -15.95
N TRP A 384 -18.19 8.41 -15.55
CA TRP A 384 -18.77 9.69 -15.14
C TRP A 384 -19.24 10.56 -16.32
N ILE A 385 -18.79 10.29 -17.54
CA ILE A 385 -19.13 11.10 -18.72
C ILE A 385 -20.64 11.05 -18.99
N GLY A 386 -21.25 12.22 -19.14
CA GLY A 386 -22.70 12.40 -19.32
C GLY A 386 -23.51 12.39 -18.02
N LYS A 387 -22.88 12.25 -16.85
CA LYS A 387 -23.55 12.35 -15.53
C LYS A 387 -23.34 13.74 -14.93
N LEU A 388 -24.27 14.15 -14.05
CA LEU A 388 -24.10 15.34 -13.22
C LEU A 388 -22.88 15.15 -12.30
N ALA A 389 -22.02 16.16 -12.24
CA ALA A 389 -20.84 16.18 -11.39
C ALA A 389 -21.26 16.19 -9.90
N PRO A 390 -20.86 15.21 -9.08
CA PRO A 390 -21.20 15.17 -7.66
C PRO A 390 -20.75 16.43 -6.92
N ASP A 391 -21.65 17.12 -6.24
CA ASP A 391 -21.28 18.25 -5.39
C ASP A 391 -20.53 17.80 -4.13
N PHE A 392 -19.72 18.70 -3.61
CA PHE A 392 -19.02 18.59 -2.34
C PHE A 392 -19.04 19.96 -1.68
N GLN A 393 -19.08 20.04 -0.35
CA GLN A 393 -18.97 21.31 0.37
C GLN A 393 -17.81 21.24 1.36
N VAL A 394 -16.76 22.03 1.10
CA VAL A 394 -15.51 22.05 1.87
C VAL A 394 -15.01 23.48 2.09
N THR A 395 -14.00 23.64 2.95
CA THR A 395 -13.30 24.91 3.14
C THR A 395 -12.00 24.90 2.33
N ASP A 396 -11.84 25.87 1.43
CA ASP A 396 -10.64 26.00 0.58
C ASP A 396 -9.40 26.44 1.38
N LEU A 397 -8.22 26.49 0.73
CA LEU A 397 -6.99 26.90 1.41
C LEU A 397 -7.01 28.35 1.95
N LYS A 398 -7.85 29.23 1.40
CA LYS A 398 -8.01 30.64 1.81
C LYS A 398 -9.02 30.80 2.95
N GLY A 399 -9.75 29.73 3.31
CA GLY A 399 -10.79 29.74 4.33
C GLY A 399 -12.19 30.03 3.79
N GLU A 400 -12.39 30.03 2.47
CA GLU A 400 -13.69 30.24 1.84
C GLU A 400 -14.47 28.92 1.70
N THR A 401 -15.80 28.98 1.78
CA THR A 401 -16.65 27.83 1.44
C THR A 401 -16.62 27.59 -0.08
N LEU A 402 -16.15 26.40 -0.43
CA LEU A 402 -16.07 25.85 -1.77
C LEU A 402 -17.13 24.76 -1.92
N SER A 403 -18.01 24.94 -2.90
CA SER A 403 -18.87 23.90 -3.45
C SER A 403 -18.88 24.02 -4.97
N LEU A 404 -19.08 22.91 -5.68
CA LEU A 404 -19.08 22.85 -7.14
C LEU A 404 -20.38 23.44 -7.72
N GLU A 405 -21.51 23.35 -7.00
CA GLU A 405 -22.76 24.04 -7.36
C GLU A 405 -22.63 25.56 -7.45
N LYS A 406 -21.72 26.17 -6.68
CA LYS A 406 -21.35 27.60 -6.75
C LYS A 406 -20.83 28.02 -8.15
N TYR A 407 -20.44 27.06 -8.99
CA TYR A 407 -19.89 27.26 -10.32
C TYR A 407 -20.81 26.80 -11.46
N ARG A 408 -22.09 26.48 -11.19
CA ARG A 408 -23.11 26.37 -12.25
C ARG A 408 -23.17 27.68 -13.06
N GLY A 409 -23.34 27.55 -14.37
CA GLY A 409 -23.16 28.65 -15.33
C GLY A 409 -21.70 28.91 -15.75
N GLN A 410 -20.73 28.11 -15.30
CA GLN A 410 -19.33 28.17 -15.70
C GLN A 410 -18.81 26.77 -16.07
N VAL A 411 -17.86 26.71 -17.01
CA VAL A 411 -17.11 25.49 -17.29
C VAL A 411 -16.08 25.27 -16.17
N VAL A 412 -16.00 24.07 -15.61
CA VAL A 412 -15.08 23.75 -14.50
C VAL A 412 -14.12 22.64 -14.88
N LEU A 413 -12.82 22.88 -14.69
CA LEU A 413 -11.82 21.81 -14.64
C LEU A 413 -11.58 21.43 -13.17
N LEU A 414 -12.04 20.26 -12.77
CA LEU A 414 -11.77 19.67 -11.45
C LEU A 414 -10.51 18.79 -11.58
N ASP A 415 -9.39 19.30 -11.06
CA ASP A 415 -8.05 18.74 -11.27
C ASP A 415 -7.54 18.04 -10.00
N PHE A 416 -7.30 16.73 -10.08
CA PHE A 416 -6.74 15.95 -8.97
C PHE A 416 -5.25 15.75 -9.16
N TRP A 417 -4.46 16.34 -8.27
CA TRP A 417 -3.01 16.47 -8.38
C TRP A 417 -2.32 16.41 -7.01
N ALA A 418 -0.99 16.49 -6.97
CA ALA A 418 -0.22 16.71 -5.75
C ALA A 418 1.20 17.20 -6.06
N THR A 419 1.86 17.87 -5.11
CA THR A 419 3.27 18.31 -5.28
C THR A 419 4.25 17.15 -5.43
N TRP A 420 3.93 15.99 -4.84
CA TRP A 420 4.73 14.76 -4.98
C TRP A 420 4.48 14.00 -6.30
N CYS A 421 3.52 14.43 -7.12
CA CYS A 421 3.17 13.78 -8.38
C CYS A 421 3.96 14.36 -9.57
N GLY A 422 5.07 13.70 -9.95
CA GLY A 422 5.95 14.13 -11.04
C GLY A 422 5.23 14.51 -12.36
N PRO A 423 4.29 13.70 -12.89
CA PRO A 423 3.55 14.06 -14.10
C PRO A 423 2.61 15.26 -13.89
N CYS A 424 1.92 15.36 -12.75
CA CYS A 424 1.07 16.51 -12.42
C CYS A 424 1.86 17.83 -12.46
N ILE A 425 3.04 17.85 -11.83
CA ILE A 425 3.96 19.00 -11.83
C ILE A 425 4.50 19.32 -13.23
N THR A 426 4.65 18.30 -14.09
CA THR A 426 5.06 18.46 -15.50
C THR A 426 3.94 19.09 -16.36
N GLU A 427 2.68 18.91 -16.01
CA GLU A 427 1.53 19.48 -16.72
C GLU A 427 1.15 20.88 -16.23
N MET A 428 1.48 21.24 -14.98
CA MET A 428 1.12 22.51 -14.34
C MET A 428 1.38 23.78 -15.21
N PRO A 429 2.49 23.92 -15.97
CA PRO A 429 2.70 25.08 -16.85
C PRO A 429 1.66 25.21 -17.98
N LYS A 430 1.12 24.09 -18.49
CA LYS A 430 0.04 24.08 -19.49
C LYS A 430 -1.29 24.49 -18.85
N ILE A 431 -1.55 24.02 -17.64
CA ILE A 431 -2.76 24.33 -16.87
C ILE A 431 -2.81 25.84 -16.53
N LYS A 432 -1.68 26.41 -16.07
CA LYS A 432 -1.49 27.85 -15.85
C LYS A 432 -1.84 28.68 -17.10
N LYS A 433 -1.21 28.37 -18.24
CA LYS A 433 -1.48 29.03 -19.54
C LYS A 433 -2.95 28.89 -19.98
N THR A 434 -3.60 27.78 -19.67
CA THR A 434 -5.02 27.55 -20.00
C THR A 434 -5.93 28.43 -19.13
N TYR A 435 -5.65 28.52 -17.82
CA TYR A 435 -6.41 29.40 -16.92
C TYR A 435 -6.25 30.88 -17.26
N GLU A 436 -5.01 31.35 -17.50
CA GLU A 436 -4.72 32.73 -17.92
C GLU A 436 -5.49 33.16 -19.18
N LYS A 437 -5.75 32.21 -20.09
CA LYS A 437 -6.45 32.44 -21.36
C LYS A 437 -7.98 32.43 -21.21
N TYR A 438 -8.53 31.63 -20.31
CA TYR A 438 -9.98 31.35 -20.25
C TYR A 438 -10.71 31.80 -18.97
N ARG A 439 -10.02 32.12 -17.86
CA ARG A 439 -10.67 32.50 -16.59
C ARG A 439 -11.70 33.64 -16.72
N ASP A 440 -11.45 34.59 -17.62
CA ASP A 440 -12.31 35.76 -17.88
C ASP A 440 -13.45 35.43 -18.87
N GLN A 441 -13.66 34.14 -19.20
CA GLN A 441 -14.61 33.59 -20.17
C GLN A 441 -15.50 32.48 -19.54
N GLN A 442 -15.99 32.70 -18.31
CA GLN A 442 -16.81 31.72 -17.56
C GLN A 442 -16.14 30.35 -17.38
N PHE A 443 -14.84 30.33 -17.05
CA PHE A 443 -14.07 29.11 -16.81
C PHE A 443 -13.35 29.15 -15.44
N GLN A 444 -13.47 28.09 -14.65
CA GLN A 444 -12.78 27.95 -13.37
C GLN A 444 -11.99 26.65 -13.30
N ILE A 445 -10.84 26.68 -12.61
CA ILE A 445 -10.13 25.47 -12.19
C ILE A 445 -10.29 25.30 -10.67
N ILE A 446 -10.57 24.08 -10.23
CA ILE A 446 -10.60 23.68 -8.82
C ILE A 446 -9.57 22.56 -8.65
N GLY A 447 -8.43 22.89 -8.04
CA GLY A 447 -7.33 21.96 -7.81
C GLY A 447 -7.49 21.21 -6.49
N ILE A 448 -7.90 19.95 -6.58
CA ILE A 448 -8.03 19.02 -5.45
C ILE A 448 -6.66 18.34 -5.21
N SER A 449 -5.93 18.82 -4.21
CA SER A 449 -4.61 18.28 -3.88
C SER A 449 -4.71 17.05 -2.98
N LEU A 450 -3.98 16.00 -3.38
CA LEU A 450 -3.76 14.78 -2.62
C LEU A 450 -2.39 14.79 -1.89
N ASP A 451 -1.90 15.97 -1.53
CA ASP A 451 -0.66 16.12 -0.76
C ASP A 451 -0.76 15.52 0.65
N ARG A 452 0.39 15.16 1.21
CA ARG A 452 0.46 14.42 2.49
C ARG A 452 0.34 15.33 3.71
N SER A 453 0.52 16.64 3.53
CA SER A 453 0.24 17.70 4.48
C SER A 453 -0.06 19.00 3.71
N LYS A 454 -0.56 20.04 4.41
CA LYS A 454 -0.97 21.31 3.79
C LYS A 454 0.22 22.17 3.33
N GLU A 455 1.35 22.09 4.03
CA GLU A 455 2.46 23.03 3.84
C GLU A 455 3.17 22.89 2.46
N PRO A 456 3.46 21.68 1.93
CA PRO A 456 4.04 21.54 0.58
C PRO A 456 3.12 22.11 -0.50
N LEU A 457 1.82 21.87 -0.38
CA LEU A 457 0.77 22.37 -1.27
C LEU A 457 0.71 23.89 -1.26
N GLU A 458 0.62 24.50 -0.08
CA GLU A 458 0.58 25.96 0.09
C GLU A 458 1.86 26.62 -0.44
N THR A 459 3.02 26.03 -0.14
CA THR A 459 4.34 26.48 -0.64
C THR A 459 4.36 26.47 -2.17
N TYR A 460 3.94 25.36 -2.81
CA TYR A 460 3.95 25.23 -4.27
C TYR A 460 2.95 26.19 -4.94
N ILE A 461 1.78 26.41 -4.33
CA ILE A 461 0.79 27.40 -4.80
C ILE A 461 1.36 28.83 -4.76
N GLU A 462 2.12 29.18 -3.73
CA GLU A 462 2.76 30.50 -3.62
C GLU A 462 3.95 30.64 -4.60
N GLU A 463 4.85 29.65 -4.68
CA GLU A 463 6.00 29.64 -5.58
C GLU A 463 5.57 29.70 -7.06
N GLU A 464 4.67 28.82 -7.49
CA GLU A 464 4.15 28.79 -8.87
C GLU A 464 3.02 29.80 -9.12
N LYS A 465 2.55 30.52 -8.08
CA LYS A 465 1.49 31.54 -8.16
C LYS A 465 0.21 31.00 -8.79
N LEU A 466 -0.24 29.83 -8.33
CA LEU A 466 -1.43 29.18 -8.86
C LEU A 466 -2.67 29.99 -8.48
N ALA A 467 -3.19 30.75 -9.45
CA ALA A 467 -4.18 31.80 -9.21
C ALA A 467 -5.63 31.29 -9.11
N TRP A 468 -5.86 29.98 -9.20
CA TRP A 468 -7.18 29.38 -9.10
C TRP A 468 -7.52 28.94 -7.67
N ILE A 469 -8.55 28.10 -7.52
CA ILE A 469 -9.03 27.64 -6.22
C ILE A 469 -8.40 26.29 -5.92
N HIS A 470 -7.93 26.14 -4.69
CA HIS A 470 -7.29 24.92 -4.23
C HIS A 470 -7.93 24.44 -2.94
N TYR A 471 -8.08 23.12 -2.85
CA TYR A 471 -8.49 22.42 -1.65
C TYR A 471 -7.50 21.29 -1.37
N TRP A 472 -7.26 21.02 -0.09
CA TRP A 472 -6.44 19.90 0.34
C TRP A 472 -7.37 18.76 0.78
N ASP A 473 -7.41 17.69 -0.01
CA ASP A 473 -8.26 16.51 0.21
C ASP A 473 -7.64 15.58 1.27
N GLN A 474 -7.45 16.14 2.47
CA GLN A 474 -6.87 15.47 3.63
C GLN A 474 -7.66 14.20 4.00
N SER A 475 -8.98 14.28 3.94
CA SER A 475 -9.92 13.19 4.20
C SER A 475 -10.02 12.20 3.03
N ARG A 476 -9.57 12.58 1.83
CA ARG A 476 -9.67 11.83 0.56
C ARG A 476 -11.12 11.63 0.10
N GLU A 477 -12.04 12.46 0.58
CA GLU A 477 -13.48 12.35 0.31
C GLU A 477 -13.77 12.74 -1.15
N ILE A 478 -13.22 13.85 -1.64
CA ILE A 478 -13.54 14.34 -2.99
C ILE A 478 -12.92 13.41 -4.05
N ARG A 479 -11.69 12.93 -3.87
CA ARG A 479 -11.11 11.95 -4.80
C ARG A 479 -11.89 10.64 -4.83
N THR A 480 -12.47 10.23 -3.70
CA THR A 480 -13.21 8.96 -3.62
C THR A 480 -14.59 9.10 -4.24
N LEU A 481 -15.25 10.25 -3.99
CA LEU A 481 -16.50 10.67 -4.62
C LEU A 481 -16.40 10.67 -6.16
N TYR A 482 -15.25 11.07 -6.71
CA TYR A 482 -14.98 11.09 -8.16
C TYR A 482 -14.31 9.80 -8.69
N GLY A 483 -14.06 8.79 -7.84
CA GLY A 483 -13.43 7.53 -8.26
C GLY A 483 -11.96 7.65 -8.70
N VAL A 484 -11.23 8.64 -8.19
CA VAL A 484 -9.84 8.94 -8.55
C VAL A 484 -8.86 8.10 -7.74
N TRP A 485 -8.35 7.04 -8.38
CA TRP A 485 -7.38 6.09 -7.81
C TRP A 485 -5.92 6.36 -8.20
N GLY A 486 -5.68 7.31 -9.12
CA GLY A 486 -4.35 7.74 -9.56
C GLY A 486 -4.37 9.19 -10.04
N ILE A 487 -3.22 9.84 -10.03
CA ILE A 487 -3.05 11.24 -10.45
C ILE A 487 -1.82 11.39 -11.39
N PRO A 488 -1.82 12.35 -12.34
CA PRO A 488 -2.85 13.35 -12.61
C PRO A 488 -4.14 12.74 -13.15
N SER A 489 -5.26 13.33 -12.78
CA SER A 489 -6.59 12.97 -13.28
C SER A 489 -7.51 14.17 -13.16
N ALA A 490 -8.03 14.69 -14.28
CA ALA A 490 -8.96 15.81 -14.27
C ALA A 490 -10.31 15.48 -14.93
N PHE A 491 -11.35 16.14 -14.45
CA PHE A 491 -12.70 16.13 -15.02
C PHE A 491 -13.01 17.49 -15.58
N LEU A 492 -13.58 17.53 -16.79
CA LEU A 492 -14.05 18.75 -17.42
C LEU A 492 -15.58 18.75 -17.41
N ILE A 493 -16.16 19.76 -16.78
CA ILE A 493 -17.57 19.88 -16.42
C ILE A 493 -18.14 21.13 -17.12
N ASP A 494 -19.32 21.04 -17.71
CA ASP A 494 -19.98 22.20 -18.35
C ASP A 494 -20.82 23.03 -17.37
N GLY A 495 -21.38 24.15 -17.85
CA GLY A 495 -22.16 25.09 -17.04
C GLY A 495 -23.45 24.52 -16.45
N ASP A 496 -24.01 23.45 -17.03
CA ASP A 496 -25.16 22.75 -16.46
C ASP A 496 -24.73 21.83 -15.29
N GLY A 497 -23.41 21.60 -15.16
CA GLY A 497 -22.80 20.73 -14.16
C GLY A 497 -22.55 19.30 -14.66
N ILE A 498 -22.65 19.03 -15.96
CA ILE A 498 -22.46 17.67 -16.51
C ILE A 498 -20.97 17.41 -16.77
N ILE A 499 -20.47 16.23 -16.40
CA ILE A 499 -19.10 15.80 -16.73
C ILE A 499 -19.03 15.45 -18.22
N ARG A 500 -18.20 16.19 -18.97
CA ARG A 500 -18.07 16.07 -20.44
C ARG A 500 -16.81 15.34 -20.88
N LYS A 501 -15.73 15.40 -20.11
CA LYS A 501 -14.54 14.53 -20.23
C LYS A 501 -14.05 14.16 -18.81
N ALA A 502 -13.46 12.98 -18.64
CA ALA A 502 -13.02 12.44 -17.35
C ALA A 502 -11.66 11.72 -17.47
N SER A 503 -10.96 11.57 -16.34
CA SER A 503 -9.61 10.97 -16.27
C SER A 503 -8.57 11.59 -17.22
N LEU A 504 -8.66 12.90 -17.47
CA LEU A 504 -7.70 13.60 -18.31
C LEU A 504 -6.32 13.62 -17.64
N GLY A 505 -5.30 13.17 -18.36
CA GLY A 505 -3.89 13.21 -17.97
C GLY A 505 -2.97 13.01 -19.17
N GLY A 506 -1.79 13.64 -19.15
CA GLY A 506 -0.80 13.62 -20.23
C GLY A 506 -1.04 14.66 -21.34
N PHE A 507 -2.19 14.58 -22.01
CA PHE A 507 -2.49 15.39 -23.20
C PHE A 507 -3.95 15.87 -23.33
N ASP A 508 -4.11 16.94 -24.11
CA ASP A 508 -5.37 17.53 -24.61
C ASP A 508 -6.29 18.33 -23.66
N VAL A 509 -5.88 18.62 -22.42
CA VAL A 509 -6.64 19.51 -21.51
C VAL A 509 -6.87 20.91 -22.11
N GLU A 510 -5.86 21.55 -22.73
CA GLU A 510 -6.02 22.90 -23.32
C GLU A 510 -7.06 22.92 -24.46
N THR A 511 -7.08 21.88 -25.30
CA THR A 511 -8.05 21.75 -26.39
C THR A 511 -9.45 21.48 -25.84
N ALA A 512 -9.58 20.54 -24.90
CA ALA A 512 -10.85 20.20 -24.28
C ALA A 512 -11.52 21.41 -23.61
N VAL A 513 -10.76 22.21 -22.86
CA VAL A 513 -11.24 23.47 -22.28
C VAL A 513 -11.62 24.47 -23.39
N ALA A 514 -10.79 24.61 -24.43
CA ALA A 514 -11.08 25.52 -25.55
C ALA A 514 -12.37 25.17 -26.32
N GLU A 515 -12.64 23.88 -26.53
CA GLU A 515 -13.87 23.36 -27.14
C GLU A 515 -15.10 23.69 -26.27
N LEU A 516 -15.06 23.30 -24.99
CA LEU A 516 -16.24 23.37 -24.13
C LEU A 516 -16.57 24.79 -23.66
N VAL A 517 -15.56 25.63 -23.42
CA VAL A 517 -15.78 27.06 -23.15
C VAL A 517 -16.41 27.76 -24.35
N LYS A 518 -16.03 27.40 -25.59
CA LYS A 518 -16.68 27.93 -26.79
C LYS A 518 -18.13 27.45 -26.90
N GLU A 519 -18.39 26.16 -26.71
CA GLU A 519 -19.74 25.59 -26.73
C GLU A 519 -20.67 26.28 -25.72
N HIS A 520 -20.17 26.49 -24.49
CA HIS A 520 -20.90 27.15 -23.41
C HIS A 520 -21.24 28.61 -23.73
N LEU A 521 -20.29 29.38 -24.29
CA LEU A 521 -20.52 30.78 -24.67
C LEU A 521 -21.43 30.95 -25.91
N GLU A 522 -21.63 29.91 -26.71
CA GLU A 522 -22.52 29.91 -27.87
C GLU A 522 -23.95 29.43 -27.55
N LYS A 523 -24.23 29.03 -26.30
CA LYS A 523 -25.50 28.48 -25.83
C LYS A 523 -26.49 29.58 -25.40
N PRO A 524 -27.72 29.65 -25.96
CA PRO A 524 -28.70 30.68 -25.58
C PRO A 524 -29.24 30.49 -24.16
N ALA A 525 -29.24 31.55 -23.36
CA ALA A 525 -29.78 31.55 -22.01
C ALA A 525 -31.29 31.83 -21.97
N ASP A 526 -32.12 30.78 -22.11
CA ASP A 526 -33.45 30.62 -21.47
C ASP A 526 -34.14 29.32 -21.92
N ALA A 527 -34.16 28.29 -21.05
CA ALA A 527 -34.99 27.08 -21.19
C ALA A 527 -35.16 26.37 -19.82
N PRO A 528 -36.39 26.19 -19.29
CA PRO A 528 -36.61 25.59 -17.97
C PRO A 528 -37.06 24.12 -17.98
N ASP A 529 -36.69 23.38 -16.93
CA ASP A 529 -37.05 21.97 -16.70
C ASP A 529 -38.56 21.70 -16.54
N THR A 530 -38.98 20.48 -16.88
CA THR A 530 -40.29 19.93 -16.49
C THR A 530 -40.21 18.42 -16.16
N PRO A 531 -40.75 17.96 -15.01
CA PRO A 531 -40.79 16.54 -14.67
C PRO A 531 -41.99 15.83 -15.32
N VAL A 532 -41.84 14.53 -15.62
CA VAL A 532 -42.92 13.68 -16.17
C VAL A 532 -43.02 12.37 -15.38
N THR A 533 -44.26 11.92 -15.16
CA THR A 533 -44.63 10.79 -14.28
C THR A 533 -45.20 9.61 -15.07
N THR A 534 -45.25 8.44 -14.42
CA THR A 534 -46.07 7.24 -14.73
C THR A 534 -45.81 6.45 -16.03
N SER A 535 -45.62 5.13 -15.86
CA SER A 535 -45.78 4.12 -16.92
C SER A 535 -47.27 3.85 -17.24
N PRO A 536 -47.55 3.24 -18.40
CA PRO A 536 -48.44 2.07 -18.41
C PRO A 536 -47.90 0.89 -19.26
N ASP A 537 -48.48 -0.30 -19.04
CA ASP A 537 -48.11 -1.56 -19.70
C ASP A 537 -48.44 -1.65 -21.20
N ALA A 538 -47.62 -2.41 -21.93
CA ALA A 538 -48.07 -3.35 -22.96
C ALA A 538 -47.04 -4.49 -23.12
N SER A 539 -47.50 -5.74 -23.05
CA SER A 539 -46.65 -6.94 -23.04
C SER A 539 -46.48 -7.58 -24.42
N GLU A 540 -45.30 -8.16 -24.70
CA GLU A 540 -45.16 -9.55 -25.18
C GLU A 540 -43.68 -10.00 -25.27
N GLY A 541 -43.40 -11.29 -25.05
CA GLY A 541 -42.39 -11.97 -25.88
C GLY A 541 -41.12 -12.62 -25.30
N ALA A 542 -40.86 -12.68 -23.98
CA ALA A 542 -39.77 -13.53 -23.46
C ALA A 542 -39.96 -14.00 -22.01
N GLN A 543 -40.02 -15.30 -21.77
CA GLN A 543 -40.00 -15.92 -20.43
C GLN A 543 -38.67 -16.64 -20.20
N ASN A 544 -38.01 -16.39 -19.06
CA ASN A 544 -37.22 -17.37 -18.31
C ASN A 544 -36.89 -16.82 -16.89
N THR A 545 -37.56 -17.42 -15.91
CA THR A 545 -37.42 -17.35 -14.44
C THR A 545 -36.30 -16.54 -13.78
N VAL A 546 -36.69 -15.66 -12.85
CA VAL A 546 -35.88 -15.12 -11.74
C VAL A 546 -36.13 -15.97 -10.48
N PRO A 547 -35.17 -16.17 -9.56
CA PRO A 547 -35.41 -16.92 -8.32
C PRO A 547 -36.34 -16.19 -7.34
N ASN A 548 -37.04 -16.95 -6.49
CA ASN A 548 -37.73 -16.39 -5.32
C ASN A 548 -36.70 -16.09 -4.21
N VAL A 549 -36.77 -14.90 -3.60
CA VAL A 549 -35.90 -14.51 -2.47
C VAL A 549 -35.87 -15.57 -1.37
N LYS A 550 -37.02 -16.19 -1.08
CA LYS A 550 -37.11 -17.23 -0.04
C LYS A 550 -36.29 -18.48 -0.38
N GLU A 551 -36.26 -18.89 -1.65
CA GLU A 551 -35.54 -20.10 -2.10
C GLU A 551 -34.03 -19.93 -1.94
N ILE A 552 -33.50 -18.73 -2.26
CA ILE A 552 -32.08 -18.38 -2.06
C ILE A 552 -31.72 -18.48 -0.56
N ILE A 553 -32.57 -17.92 0.33
CA ILE A 553 -32.33 -17.92 1.78
C ILE A 553 -32.46 -19.32 2.36
N ASP A 554 -33.50 -20.09 1.98
CA ASP A 554 -33.71 -21.45 2.46
C ASP A 554 -32.55 -22.38 2.04
N ALA A 555 -32.03 -22.23 0.81
CA ALA A 555 -30.88 -22.98 0.34
C ALA A 555 -29.59 -22.59 1.09
N ALA A 556 -29.38 -21.30 1.37
CA ALA A 556 -28.24 -20.85 2.18
C ALA A 556 -28.31 -21.33 3.63
N VAL A 557 -29.50 -21.30 4.24
CA VAL A 557 -29.78 -21.89 5.56
C VAL A 557 -29.44 -23.38 5.55
N ALA A 558 -29.86 -24.14 4.52
CA ALA A 558 -29.57 -25.56 4.40
C ALA A 558 -28.07 -25.83 4.25
N ALA A 559 -27.37 -25.07 3.40
CA ALA A 559 -25.93 -25.21 3.19
C ALA A 559 -25.13 -24.91 4.48
N HIS A 560 -25.53 -23.89 5.24
CA HIS A 560 -24.92 -23.57 6.54
C HIS A 560 -25.32 -24.50 7.70
N GLY A 561 -26.04 -25.60 7.44
CA GLY A 561 -26.32 -26.67 8.40
C GLY A 561 -27.80 -26.87 8.76
N GLY A 562 -28.70 -26.06 8.20
CA GLY A 562 -30.13 -26.10 8.47
C GLY A 562 -30.57 -25.19 9.63
N LEU A 563 -31.83 -24.74 9.58
CA LEU A 563 -32.37 -23.70 10.46
C LEU A 563 -32.29 -24.08 11.95
N GLU A 564 -32.55 -25.35 12.27
CA GLU A 564 -32.52 -25.87 13.65
C GLU A 564 -31.11 -25.81 14.25
N ASN A 565 -30.09 -26.20 13.49
CA ASN A 565 -28.70 -26.15 13.94
C ASN A 565 -28.20 -24.72 14.12
N LEU A 566 -28.55 -23.81 13.21
CA LEU A 566 -28.22 -22.38 13.34
C LEU A 566 -28.90 -21.75 14.57
N GLN A 567 -30.17 -22.07 14.83
CA GLN A 567 -30.90 -21.59 16.01
C GLN A 567 -30.46 -22.27 17.32
N ALA A 568 -29.76 -23.41 17.25
CA ALA A 568 -29.17 -24.09 18.40
C ALA A 568 -27.79 -23.53 18.82
N VAL A 569 -27.21 -22.60 18.05
CA VAL A 569 -26.00 -21.88 18.44
C VAL A 569 -26.34 -20.79 19.46
N LYS A 570 -25.58 -20.73 20.55
CA LYS A 570 -25.65 -19.73 21.63
C LYS A 570 -24.45 -18.79 21.62
N ASN A 571 -23.27 -19.35 21.38
CA ASN A 571 -22.02 -18.63 21.22
C ASN A 571 -21.10 -19.30 20.19
N ILE A 572 -20.13 -18.53 19.71
CA ILE A 572 -19.04 -18.96 18.84
C ILE A 572 -17.75 -18.44 19.47
N VAL A 573 -16.75 -19.30 19.63
CA VAL A 573 -15.39 -18.89 20.04
C VAL A 573 -14.44 -19.20 18.91
N THR A 574 -13.60 -18.24 18.55
CA THR A 574 -12.58 -18.39 17.51
C THR A 574 -11.20 -17.98 18.00
N GLU A 575 -10.17 -18.66 17.51
CA GLU A 575 -8.79 -18.17 17.55
C GLU A 575 -8.34 -17.85 16.12
N SER A 576 -7.65 -16.74 15.91
CA SER A 576 -7.22 -16.30 14.59
C SER A 576 -5.85 -15.63 14.57
N HIS A 577 -5.25 -15.58 13.39
CA HIS A 577 -4.03 -14.86 13.06
C HIS A 577 -4.37 -13.83 11.97
N SER A 578 -4.08 -12.56 12.22
CA SER A 578 -4.42 -11.44 11.33
C SER A 578 -3.18 -10.84 10.65
N PHE A 579 -3.36 -10.37 9.41
CA PHE A 579 -2.30 -9.76 8.60
C PHE A 579 -2.82 -8.53 7.87
N GLU A 580 -2.03 -7.46 7.82
CA GLU A 580 -2.34 -6.25 7.06
C GLU A 580 -1.37 -6.13 5.87
N HIS A 581 -1.91 -5.94 4.66
CA HIS A 581 -1.15 -5.90 3.42
C HIS A 581 -1.20 -4.49 2.81
N PHE A 582 -0.02 -3.89 2.65
CA PHE A 582 0.13 -2.51 2.19
C PHE A 582 0.29 -2.41 0.66
N PRO A 583 -0.04 -1.25 0.05
CA PRO A 583 0.01 -1.09 -1.42
C PRO A 583 1.40 -1.17 -2.06
N ASP A 584 2.47 -1.11 -1.29
CA ASP A 584 3.86 -1.31 -1.72
C ASP A 584 4.33 -2.77 -1.66
N GLY A 585 3.50 -3.66 -1.10
CA GLY A 585 3.75 -5.11 -1.01
C GLY A 585 4.35 -5.56 0.32
N ASP A 586 4.56 -4.67 1.29
CA ASP A 586 4.85 -5.10 2.66
C ASP A 586 3.61 -5.69 3.34
N VAL A 587 3.86 -6.62 4.27
CA VAL A 587 2.82 -7.33 5.04
C VAL A 587 3.20 -7.27 6.51
N GLN A 588 2.32 -6.71 7.33
CA GLN A 588 2.43 -6.63 8.78
C GLN A 588 1.65 -7.80 9.41
N ASP A 589 2.29 -8.47 10.36
CA ASP A 589 1.66 -9.45 11.23
C ASP A 589 0.96 -8.68 12.37
N GLU A 590 -0.38 -8.74 12.43
CA GLU A 590 -1.19 -8.09 13.47
C GLU A 590 -1.29 -8.96 14.74
N GLY A 591 -0.63 -10.12 14.77
CA GLY A 591 -0.60 -11.04 15.89
C GLY A 591 -1.79 -12.00 15.91
N ARG A 592 -1.98 -12.61 17.09
CA ARG A 592 -3.07 -13.57 17.35
C ARG A 592 -4.18 -12.93 18.17
N THR A 593 -5.40 -13.32 17.85
CA THR A 593 -6.62 -12.79 18.45
C THR A 593 -7.54 -13.94 18.85
N LYS A 594 -8.11 -13.89 20.06
CA LYS A 594 -9.15 -14.80 20.53
C LYS A 594 -10.45 -14.03 20.69
N THR A 595 -11.52 -14.51 20.05
CA THR A 595 -12.77 -13.77 19.90
C THR A 595 -13.97 -14.61 20.31
N TYR A 596 -14.90 -13.99 21.02
CA TYR A 596 -16.10 -14.58 21.60
C TYR A 596 -17.31 -13.82 21.04
N PHE A 597 -18.17 -14.52 20.29
CA PHE A 597 -19.38 -13.96 19.69
C PHE A 597 -20.62 -14.58 20.35
N TYR A 598 -21.58 -13.72 20.70
CA TYR A 598 -22.95 -14.07 21.02
C TYR A 598 -23.87 -13.38 19.99
N ALA A 599 -25.19 -13.57 20.09
CA ALA A 599 -26.13 -12.87 19.20
C ALA A 599 -26.19 -11.35 19.47
N ASP A 600 -25.87 -10.92 20.69
CA ASP A 600 -25.97 -9.55 21.19
C ASP A 600 -24.68 -9.00 21.82
N LYS A 601 -23.73 -9.86 22.23
CA LYS A 601 -22.45 -9.49 22.87
C LYS A 601 -21.23 -9.90 22.04
N PHE A 602 -20.12 -9.19 22.22
CA PHE A 602 -18.85 -9.45 21.53
C PHE A 602 -17.64 -9.15 22.42
N ARG A 603 -16.62 -10.01 22.39
CA ARG A 603 -15.31 -9.73 22.99
C ARG A 603 -14.19 -10.23 22.08
N SER A 604 -13.12 -9.46 21.95
CA SER A 604 -11.94 -9.84 21.17
C SER A 604 -10.68 -9.39 21.90
N ASP A 605 -9.82 -10.35 22.25
CA ASP A 605 -8.56 -10.14 22.96
C ASP A 605 -7.39 -10.45 22.00
N TRP A 606 -6.41 -9.56 21.89
CA TRP A 606 -5.25 -9.74 20.99
C TRP A 606 -3.90 -9.59 21.68
N GLN A 607 -2.89 -10.23 21.09
CA GLN A 607 -1.52 -10.23 21.59
C GLN A 607 -0.53 -10.02 20.42
N ALA A 608 0.20 -8.91 20.48
CA ALA A 608 1.23 -8.52 19.52
C ALA A 608 2.45 -7.97 20.28
N ASP A 609 3.65 -8.50 19.98
CA ASP A 609 4.96 -8.06 20.48
C ASP A 609 4.98 -7.38 21.87
N SER A 610 4.76 -8.21 22.90
CA SER A 610 4.70 -7.87 24.33
C SER A 610 3.54 -6.98 24.82
N HIS A 611 2.64 -6.56 23.93
CA HIS A 611 1.43 -5.81 24.29
C HIS A 611 0.19 -6.70 24.20
N MET A 612 -0.68 -6.61 25.21
CA MET A 612 -2.02 -7.20 25.19
C MET A 612 -3.06 -6.08 25.15
N GLY A 613 -4.07 -6.26 24.31
CA GLY A 613 -5.21 -5.35 24.18
C GLY A 613 -6.48 -6.14 23.93
N GLY A 614 -7.61 -5.44 23.93
CA GLY A 614 -8.89 -6.07 23.68
C GLY A 614 -10.03 -5.06 23.55
N LEU A 615 -11.17 -5.54 23.08
CA LEU A 615 -12.41 -4.80 22.97
C LEU A 615 -13.55 -5.67 23.50
N VAL A 616 -14.42 -5.08 24.31
CA VAL A 616 -15.58 -5.74 24.91
C VAL A 616 -16.83 -4.92 24.64
N PHE A 617 -17.88 -5.58 24.16
CA PHE A 617 -19.20 -5.03 23.92
C PHE A 617 -20.23 -5.91 24.66
N ASP A 618 -20.87 -5.36 25.69
CA ASP A 618 -21.81 -6.08 26.56
C ASP A 618 -23.25 -6.13 26.02
N GLY A 619 -23.47 -5.64 24.80
CA GLY A 619 -24.77 -5.41 24.16
C GLY A 619 -25.29 -3.96 24.24
N ASN A 620 -24.73 -3.15 25.15
CA ASN A 620 -25.21 -1.80 25.46
C ASN A 620 -24.09 -0.76 25.69
N SER A 621 -22.91 -1.20 26.11
CA SER A 621 -21.73 -0.41 26.49
C SER A 621 -20.49 -0.96 25.79
N PHE A 622 -19.45 -0.14 25.66
CA PHE A 622 -18.21 -0.53 24.97
C PHE A 622 -16.96 -0.19 25.77
N PHE A 623 -16.07 -1.17 25.92
CA PHE A 623 -14.85 -1.09 26.72
C PHE A 623 -13.62 -1.43 25.89
N GLN A 624 -12.55 -0.67 26.08
CA GLN A 624 -11.23 -0.95 25.55
C GLN A 624 -10.33 -1.50 26.66
N LEU A 625 -9.65 -2.62 26.40
CA LEU A 625 -8.64 -3.19 27.29
C LEU A 625 -7.26 -2.72 26.82
N VAL A 626 -6.46 -2.14 27.73
CA VAL A 626 -5.09 -1.69 27.45
C VAL A 626 -4.15 -2.24 28.54
N GLY A 627 -3.44 -3.32 28.22
CA GLY A 627 -2.55 -4.01 29.16
C GLY A 627 -3.28 -4.70 30.31
N ARG A 628 -3.66 -3.93 31.33
CA ARG A 628 -4.50 -4.36 32.48
C ARG A 628 -5.61 -3.35 32.84
N GLU A 629 -5.71 -2.23 32.12
CA GLU A 629 -6.73 -1.22 32.39
C GLU A 629 -7.96 -1.46 31.50
N VAL A 630 -9.15 -1.44 32.11
CA VAL A 630 -10.45 -1.50 31.43
C VAL A 630 -10.99 -0.08 31.32
N LYS A 631 -11.25 0.39 30.10
CA LYS A 631 -11.71 1.77 29.84
C LYS A 631 -13.03 1.78 29.07
N LEU A 632 -14.11 2.19 29.74
CA LEU A 632 -15.39 2.54 29.11
C LEU A 632 -15.19 3.74 28.15
N LEU A 633 -15.73 3.65 26.93
CA LEU A 633 -15.75 4.79 26.00
C LEU A 633 -16.81 5.84 26.37
N PRO A 634 -16.55 7.15 26.15
CA PRO A 634 -17.54 8.20 26.41
C PRO A 634 -18.83 8.01 25.58
N PRO A 635 -20.02 8.36 26.11
CA PRO A 635 -21.31 8.10 25.44
C PRO A 635 -21.42 8.66 24.01
N GLU A 636 -20.88 9.85 23.77
CA GLU A 636 -20.92 10.53 22.46
C GLU A 636 -20.12 9.76 21.38
N ALA A 637 -18.98 9.17 21.74
CA ALA A 637 -18.28 8.24 20.86
C ALA A 637 -19.04 6.90 20.78
N ALA A 638 -19.48 6.39 21.93
CA ALA A 638 -20.04 5.05 22.06
C ALA A 638 -21.28 4.83 21.19
N ALA A 639 -22.15 5.81 20.97
CA ALA A 639 -23.34 5.66 20.13
C ALA A 639 -23.02 5.13 18.70
N SER A 640 -21.95 5.63 18.08
CA SER A 640 -21.49 5.17 16.76
C SER A 640 -20.95 3.74 16.82
N TYR A 641 -20.09 3.44 17.81
CA TYR A 641 -19.52 2.10 18.01
C TYR A 641 -20.58 1.05 18.36
N ILE A 642 -21.52 1.34 19.28
CA ILE A 642 -22.62 0.44 19.66
C ILE A 642 -23.45 0.07 18.43
N THR A 643 -23.75 1.04 17.56
CA THR A 643 -24.47 0.81 16.31
C THR A 643 -23.64 -0.08 15.37
N PHE A 644 -22.36 0.23 15.19
CA PHE A 644 -21.45 -0.58 14.38
C PHE A 644 -21.30 -2.03 14.89
N PHE A 645 -21.19 -2.26 16.19
CA PHE A 645 -21.05 -3.61 16.76
C PHE A 645 -22.35 -4.42 16.68
N LYS A 646 -23.52 -3.79 16.83
CA LYS A 646 -24.83 -4.43 16.58
C LYS A 646 -24.98 -4.84 15.11
N ASP A 647 -24.64 -3.96 14.18
CA ASP A 647 -24.62 -4.32 12.76
C ASP A 647 -23.56 -5.39 12.45
N SER A 648 -22.42 -5.39 13.14
CA SER A 648 -21.34 -6.37 12.90
C SER A 648 -21.70 -7.76 13.41
N LEU A 649 -22.38 -7.88 14.55
CA LEU A 649 -22.96 -9.15 14.99
C LEU A 649 -24.06 -9.62 14.03
N PHE A 650 -24.92 -8.72 13.56
CA PHE A 650 -25.93 -9.04 12.54
C PHE A 650 -25.35 -9.50 11.20
N ARG A 651 -24.10 -9.14 10.86
CA ARG A 651 -23.39 -9.64 9.68
C ARG A 651 -22.81 -11.04 9.85
N GLU A 652 -22.76 -11.63 11.04
CA GLU A 652 -22.24 -13.00 11.16
C GLU A 652 -23.28 -14.02 10.62
N PRO A 653 -22.94 -14.91 9.66
CA PRO A 653 -23.90 -15.74 8.92
C PRO A 653 -24.87 -16.57 9.78
N ILE A 654 -24.40 -17.05 10.93
CA ILE A 654 -25.18 -17.86 11.88
C ILE A 654 -26.35 -17.08 12.49
N TRP A 655 -26.17 -15.77 12.72
CA TRP A 655 -27.22 -14.90 13.24
C TRP A 655 -28.09 -14.30 12.12
N LEU A 656 -27.48 -13.98 10.98
CA LEU A 656 -28.16 -13.39 9.83
C LEU A 656 -29.22 -14.31 9.22
N LEU A 657 -28.82 -15.51 8.80
CA LEU A 657 -29.67 -16.39 7.99
C LEU A 657 -30.99 -16.81 8.67
N PRO A 658 -31.03 -17.12 9.99
CA PRO A 658 -32.29 -17.41 10.69
C PRO A 658 -33.25 -16.22 10.81
N VAL A 659 -32.77 -14.98 10.74
CA VAL A 659 -33.61 -13.76 10.76
C VAL A 659 -34.18 -13.51 9.36
N LEU A 660 -33.36 -13.66 8.31
CA LEU A 660 -33.83 -13.51 6.92
C LEU A 660 -34.89 -14.57 6.57
N SER A 661 -34.71 -15.83 7.01
CA SER A 661 -35.63 -16.94 6.72
C SER A 661 -37.03 -16.75 7.34
N LYS A 662 -37.13 -16.01 8.45
CA LYS A 662 -38.41 -15.68 9.10
C LYS A 662 -39.17 -14.54 8.40
N GLY A 663 -38.48 -13.71 7.62
CA GLY A 663 -39.05 -12.49 7.06
C GLY A 663 -39.20 -11.34 8.06
N ASP A 664 -38.47 -11.39 9.19
CA ASP A 664 -38.50 -10.35 10.24
C ASP A 664 -37.94 -8.99 9.75
N ILE A 665 -37.21 -8.99 8.63
CA ILE A 665 -36.51 -7.84 8.03
C ILE A 665 -36.80 -7.81 6.51
N PRO A 666 -36.96 -6.63 5.88
CA PRO A 666 -37.08 -6.53 4.42
C PRO A 666 -35.85 -7.06 3.68
N VAL A 667 -36.09 -7.90 2.67
CA VAL A 667 -35.05 -8.43 1.76
C VAL A 667 -35.50 -8.26 0.31
N GLN A 668 -34.62 -7.73 -0.53
CA GLN A 668 -34.84 -7.57 -1.96
C GLN A 668 -33.74 -8.29 -2.76
N TYR A 669 -34.12 -9.13 -3.72
CA TYR A 669 -33.18 -9.59 -4.76
C TYR A 669 -32.88 -8.42 -5.70
N VAL A 670 -31.60 -8.05 -5.84
CA VAL A 670 -31.17 -6.92 -6.68
C VAL A 670 -30.41 -7.34 -7.94
N GLY A 671 -30.13 -8.63 -8.10
CA GLY A 671 -29.53 -9.21 -9.30
C GLY A 671 -28.62 -10.40 -9.00
N ALA A 672 -27.98 -10.94 -10.04
CA ALA A 672 -26.86 -11.86 -9.90
C ALA A 672 -25.59 -11.12 -10.35
N GLU A 673 -24.57 -11.15 -9.50
CA GLU A 673 -23.21 -10.71 -9.80
C GLU A 673 -22.30 -11.97 -9.83
N LYS A 674 -20.97 -11.78 -9.84
CA LYS A 674 -20.02 -12.90 -9.67
C LYS A 674 -18.92 -12.51 -8.70
N VAL A 675 -18.70 -13.30 -7.66
CA VAL A 675 -17.70 -13.02 -6.61
C VAL A 675 -16.62 -14.07 -6.69
N ASN A 676 -15.35 -13.68 -6.80
CA ASN A 676 -14.26 -14.65 -7.03
C ASN A 676 -14.52 -15.61 -8.21
N ASP A 677 -15.20 -15.08 -9.24
CA ASP A 677 -15.57 -15.73 -10.50
C ASP A 677 -16.69 -16.81 -10.35
N ILE A 678 -17.11 -17.08 -9.11
CA ILE A 678 -18.31 -17.84 -8.70
C ILE A 678 -19.60 -17.05 -9.08
N PRO A 679 -20.60 -17.65 -9.75
CA PRO A 679 -21.95 -17.09 -9.89
C PRO A 679 -22.63 -16.84 -8.54
N THR A 680 -23.17 -15.63 -8.32
CA THR A 680 -23.58 -15.17 -6.98
C THR A 680 -24.84 -14.29 -7.00
N SER A 681 -25.95 -14.77 -6.45
CA SER A 681 -27.15 -13.99 -6.13
C SER A 681 -26.87 -12.88 -5.12
N VAL A 682 -27.39 -11.67 -5.38
CA VAL A 682 -27.21 -10.49 -4.54
C VAL A 682 -28.53 -10.10 -3.88
N LEU A 683 -28.56 -10.13 -2.56
CA LEU A 683 -29.68 -9.69 -1.73
C LEU A 683 -29.33 -8.36 -1.05
N LEU A 684 -30.26 -7.42 -1.07
CA LEU A 684 -30.22 -6.19 -0.30
C LEU A 684 -31.05 -6.38 0.98
N VAL A 685 -30.42 -6.14 2.13
CA VAL A 685 -30.96 -6.37 3.48
C VAL A 685 -30.86 -5.08 4.29
N THR A 686 -31.86 -4.77 5.10
CA THR A 686 -31.79 -3.66 6.07
C THR A 686 -31.15 -4.12 7.38
N GLN A 687 -30.08 -3.47 7.82
CA GLN A 687 -29.40 -3.76 9.09
C GLN A 687 -30.17 -3.19 10.29
N PRO A 688 -29.87 -3.61 11.54
CA PRO A 688 -30.44 -3.02 12.76
C PRO A 688 -30.30 -1.49 12.86
N SER A 689 -29.24 -0.90 12.29
CA SER A 689 -29.05 0.55 12.18
C SER A 689 -29.96 1.26 11.15
N GLY A 690 -30.71 0.51 10.35
CA GLY A 690 -31.43 1.00 9.17
C GLY A 690 -30.58 1.12 7.91
N LYS A 691 -29.25 0.92 7.98
CA LYS A 691 -28.36 0.99 6.82
C LYS A 691 -28.48 -0.24 5.93
N ALA A 692 -28.24 -0.09 4.63
CA ALA A 692 -28.24 -1.20 3.68
C ALA A 692 -26.99 -2.11 3.83
N LEU A 693 -27.22 -3.42 3.70
CA LEU A 693 -26.22 -4.48 3.58
C LEU A 693 -26.48 -5.24 2.29
N LYS A 694 -25.48 -5.33 1.40
CA LYS A 694 -25.50 -6.31 0.31
C LYS A 694 -24.94 -7.63 0.81
N VAL A 695 -25.75 -8.68 0.71
CA VAL A 695 -25.40 -10.08 1.03
C VAL A 695 -25.26 -10.84 -0.29
N PHE A 696 -24.12 -11.48 -0.49
CA PHE A 696 -23.79 -12.18 -1.74
C PHE A 696 -23.75 -13.69 -1.47
N ILE A 697 -24.74 -14.42 -2.01
CA ILE A 697 -24.93 -15.86 -1.80
C ILE A 697 -24.59 -16.60 -3.09
N SER A 698 -23.69 -17.58 -3.02
CA SER A 698 -23.24 -18.33 -4.20
C SER A 698 -24.36 -19.17 -4.82
N ASP A 699 -24.54 -19.10 -6.15
CA ASP A 699 -25.45 -19.96 -6.92
C ASP A 699 -24.85 -21.36 -7.20
N VAL A 700 -23.82 -21.73 -6.44
CA VAL A 700 -23.09 -23.01 -6.52
C VAL A 700 -23.07 -23.67 -5.15
N THR A 701 -22.57 -22.97 -4.13
CA THR A 701 -22.43 -23.52 -2.76
C THR A 701 -23.56 -23.09 -1.83
N HIS A 702 -24.30 -22.04 -2.18
CA HIS A 702 -25.28 -21.35 -1.32
C HIS A 702 -24.69 -20.74 -0.04
N TYR A 703 -23.37 -20.68 0.11
CA TYR A 703 -22.73 -19.93 1.19
C TYR A 703 -22.74 -18.42 0.93
N ILE A 704 -22.74 -17.62 2.00
CA ILE A 704 -22.53 -16.17 1.90
C ILE A 704 -21.04 -15.90 1.67
N VAL A 705 -20.65 -15.66 0.41
CA VAL A 705 -19.26 -15.49 -0.04
C VAL A 705 -18.75 -14.05 0.11
N GLN A 706 -19.64 -13.07 0.19
CA GLN A 706 -19.28 -11.66 0.37
C GLN A 706 -20.36 -10.86 1.13
N PHE A 707 -19.91 -9.86 1.88
CA PHE A 707 -20.71 -8.71 2.30
C PHE A 707 -20.13 -7.42 1.71
N SER A 708 -21.00 -6.49 1.34
CA SER A 708 -20.63 -5.07 1.16
C SER A 708 -21.59 -4.20 1.96
N TYR A 709 -21.03 -3.30 2.77
CA TYR A 709 -21.76 -2.41 3.65
C TYR A 709 -20.94 -1.14 3.92
N ASP A 710 -21.62 -0.07 4.28
CA ASP A 710 -20.95 1.18 4.66
C ASP A 710 -20.72 1.25 6.17
N ILE A 711 -19.46 1.49 6.56
CA ILE A 711 -19.04 1.74 7.93
C ILE A 711 -18.98 3.25 8.18
N GLU A 712 -19.38 3.69 9.38
CA GLU A 712 -19.27 5.08 9.80
C GLU A 712 -18.71 5.10 11.23
N ILE A 713 -17.39 5.30 11.33
CA ILE A 713 -16.65 5.41 12.59
C ILE A 713 -15.67 6.57 12.42
N GLY A 714 -15.57 7.43 13.43
CA GLY A 714 -14.55 8.49 13.47
C GLY A 714 -14.80 9.69 12.54
N GLY A 715 -15.97 9.79 11.89
CA GLY A 715 -16.40 11.00 11.16
C GLY A 715 -16.36 10.92 9.63
N GLY A 716 -16.18 9.73 9.05
CA GLY A 716 -16.31 9.50 7.61
C GLY A 716 -17.01 8.18 7.28
N VAL A 717 -17.59 8.09 6.08
CA VAL A 717 -18.27 6.89 5.58
C VAL A 717 -17.36 6.13 4.63
N GLY A 718 -17.03 4.88 4.95
CA GLY A 718 -16.24 4.00 4.09
C GLY A 718 -17.04 2.78 3.64
N ASN A 719 -17.00 2.43 2.35
CA ASN A 719 -17.51 1.12 1.94
C ASN A 719 -16.51 0.03 2.32
N VAL A 720 -16.99 -0.97 3.07
CA VAL A 720 -16.22 -2.15 3.46
C VAL A 720 -16.74 -3.33 2.67
N VAL A 721 -15.82 -4.04 2.02
CA VAL A 721 -16.12 -5.34 1.39
C VAL A 721 -15.37 -6.43 2.14
N ALA A 722 -16.13 -7.39 2.67
CA ALA A 722 -15.62 -8.58 3.33
C ALA A 722 -15.93 -9.81 2.46
N PHE A 723 -14.93 -10.67 2.26
CA PHE A 723 -14.99 -11.89 1.46
C PHE A 723 -14.70 -13.11 2.34
N PHE A 724 -15.31 -14.23 2.00
CA PHE A 724 -15.11 -15.53 2.66
C PHE A 724 -14.73 -16.57 1.62
N ASP A 725 -13.44 -16.91 1.56
CA ASP A 725 -12.88 -17.80 0.53
C ASP A 725 -12.71 -19.26 1.02
N ASP A 726 -13.04 -19.57 2.28
CA ASP A 726 -12.91 -20.90 2.88
C ASP A 726 -13.87 -21.07 4.08
N TYR A 727 -14.41 -22.28 4.29
CA TYR A 727 -15.33 -22.64 5.37
C TYR A 727 -15.03 -24.02 5.96
N ARG A 728 -15.11 -24.15 7.28
CA ARG A 728 -15.04 -25.42 8.00
C ARG A 728 -16.42 -25.90 8.44
N ASP A 729 -16.56 -27.21 8.59
CA ASP A 729 -17.68 -27.82 9.29
C ASP A 729 -17.40 -27.85 10.80
N VAL A 730 -18.33 -27.35 11.60
CA VAL A 730 -18.27 -27.40 13.06
C VAL A 730 -19.64 -27.85 13.55
N ASN A 731 -19.72 -29.10 14.02
CA ASN A 731 -20.96 -29.74 14.50
C ASN A 731 -22.13 -29.68 13.48
N GLY A 732 -21.84 -29.77 12.18
CA GLY A 732 -22.84 -29.70 11.10
C GLY A 732 -23.18 -28.29 10.61
N VAL A 733 -22.63 -27.25 11.23
CA VAL A 733 -22.76 -25.85 10.80
C VAL A 733 -21.52 -25.44 10.00
N LYS A 734 -21.71 -24.73 8.88
CA LYS A 734 -20.59 -24.19 8.09
C LYS A 734 -20.20 -22.80 8.56
N ILE A 735 -18.94 -22.62 8.93
CA ILE A 735 -18.39 -21.39 9.50
C ILE A 735 -17.20 -20.95 8.66
N ALA A 736 -17.09 -19.65 8.36
CA ALA A 736 -15.95 -19.12 7.63
C ALA A 736 -14.63 -19.42 8.38
N HIS A 737 -13.64 -19.87 7.63
CA HIS A 737 -12.30 -20.22 8.12
C HIS A 737 -11.25 -19.22 7.64
N HIS A 738 -11.43 -18.66 6.44
CA HIS A 738 -10.65 -17.55 5.92
C HIS A 738 -11.56 -16.38 5.57
N ARG A 739 -11.26 -15.20 6.15
CA ARG A 739 -11.95 -13.94 5.90
C ARG A 739 -10.96 -12.90 5.43
N ALA A 740 -11.30 -12.19 4.36
CA ALA A 740 -10.52 -11.07 3.84
C ALA A 740 -11.38 -9.80 3.85
N THR A 741 -10.80 -8.65 4.22
CA THR A 741 -11.50 -7.36 4.27
C THR A 741 -10.70 -6.31 3.50
N LYS A 742 -11.36 -5.50 2.68
CA LYS A 742 -10.70 -4.53 1.78
C LYS A 742 -11.21 -3.12 2.03
N GLY A 743 -10.30 -2.18 2.27
CA GLY A 743 -10.59 -0.76 2.50
C GLY A 743 -9.33 0.09 2.53
N GLY A 744 -8.87 0.55 1.35
CA GLY A 744 -7.58 1.24 1.18
C GLY A 744 -6.39 0.27 1.22
N GLU A 745 -6.23 -0.41 2.34
CA GLU A 745 -5.37 -1.58 2.53
C GLU A 745 -6.20 -2.89 2.43
N TYR A 746 -5.54 -4.05 2.51
CA TYR A 746 -6.18 -5.36 2.50
C TYR A 746 -5.80 -6.12 3.77
N ARG A 747 -6.79 -6.49 4.59
CA ARG A 747 -6.59 -7.22 5.85
C ARG A 747 -7.05 -8.67 5.69
N GLN A 748 -6.17 -9.62 5.99
CA GLN A 748 -6.42 -11.05 5.94
C GLN A 748 -6.59 -11.59 7.37
N ILE A 749 -7.57 -12.46 7.59
CA ILE A 749 -7.82 -13.12 8.88
C ILE A 749 -7.95 -14.62 8.64
N LEU A 750 -7.01 -15.39 9.19
CA LEU A 750 -7.01 -16.86 9.17
C LEU A 750 -7.47 -17.36 10.53
N ILE A 751 -8.60 -18.07 10.58
CA ILE A 751 -9.22 -18.53 11.83
C ILE A 751 -8.66 -19.93 12.16
N THR A 752 -7.65 -20.00 13.02
CA THR A 752 -6.94 -21.25 13.32
C THR A 752 -7.82 -22.29 14.00
N ASP A 753 -8.71 -21.88 14.91
CA ASP A 753 -9.61 -22.75 15.67
C ASP A 753 -11.03 -22.14 15.84
N ILE A 754 -12.04 -23.01 15.95
CA ILE A 754 -13.46 -22.64 16.05
C ILE A 754 -14.22 -23.62 16.97
N ALA A 755 -14.90 -23.09 17.98
CA ALA A 755 -15.80 -23.85 18.84
C ALA A 755 -17.21 -23.23 18.84
N LEU A 756 -18.24 -24.07 18.70
CA LEU A 756 -19.65 -23.70 18.90
C LEU A 756 -20.15 -24.15 20.26
N ASN A 757 -20.99 -23.34 20.91
CA ASN A 757 -21.61 -23.66 22.20
C ASN A 757 -20.57 -24.01 23.29
N ALA A 758 -19.43 -23.31 23.28
CA ALA A 758 -18.38 -23.49 24.25
C ALA A 758 -18.83 -23.03 25.65
N GLU A 759 -18.29 -23.68 26.69
CA GLU A 759 -18.38 -23.18 28.06
C GLU A 759 -17.52 -21.91 28.18
N VAL A 760 -18.20 -20.76 28.24
CA VAL A 760 -17.61 -19.43 28.33
C VAL A 760 -18.24 -18.75 29.54
N ASP A 761 -17.40 -18.18 30.41
CA ASP A 761 -17.87 -17.41 31.56
C ASP A 761 -18.42 -16.05 31.09
N GLU A 762 -19.66 -15.73 31.47
CA GLU A 762 -20.28 -14.44 31.10
C GLU A 762 -19.67 -13.25 31.86
N SER A 763 -18.90 -13.49 32.95
CA SER A 763 -18.07 -12.46 33.61
C SER A 763 -17.17 -11.72 32.62
N LEU A 764 -16.69 -12.42 31.57
CA LEU A 764 -15.79 -11.89 30.55
C LEU A 764 -16.35 -10.70 29.76
N PHE A 765 -17.65 -10.44 29.83
CA PHE A 765 -18.31 -9.30 29.18
C PHE A 765 -18.61 -8.13 30.14
N HIS A 766 -18.34 -8.29 31.44
CA HIS A 766 -18.65 -7.29 32.45
C HIS A 766 -17.40 -6.49 32.91
N PRO A 767 -17.52 -5.16 33.08
CA PRO A 767 -16.36 -4.32 33.44
C PRO A 767 -16.06 -4.38 34.95
N GLY A 768 -15.07 -5.17 35.37
CA GLY A 768 -14.52 -5.09 36.73
C GLY A 768 -13.89 -6.34 37.32
N GLU A 769 -13.92 -7.48 36.60
CA GLU A 769 -13.39 -8.78 37.05
C GLU A 769 -12.22 -9.26 36.15
#